data_AF-A0AAQ5YKL5-F1
#
_entry.id   AF-A0AAQ5YKL5-F1
#
_cell.length_a   1.000
_cell.length_b   1.000
_cell.length_c   1.000
_cell.angle_alpha   90.00
_cell.angle_beta   90.00
_cell.angle_gamma   90.00
#
_symmetry.space_group_name_H-M   'P 1'
#
loop_
_entity.id
_entity.type
_entity.pdbx_description
1 polymer ?
#
loop_
_entity_poly.entity_id
_entity_poly.type
_entity_poly.pdbx_seq_one_letter_code
_entity_poly.pdbx_strand_id
1 'polypeptide(L)'
;MGSTVERTDEHVREYLIYRGFTNTLKHLDSEIKADKEKGFRVDKIIDQLQQFVQSFDLFGLKEYWLYLDRRLFCRLEDVYKSTVNKLRTSLYRYYVINTIQKGNLEKTQEFFQKQALELQSQAEWRDWFILPFIPAPEQNPAFSPYFSRQWADTFLVSLHNFLSVLFQFPPQPVLLSFDAEVQKMTILTEENEQLRQQLFALQTESRDQRDGDEMVHHKLPAYVQNMDRLGDTELDLVSSQRAVSAATTPSRNFFSFLPQTRRTPGKPNQVSTGSSPNQAAVGRKDPTTNQVRARSGRTFNKLPVLLSLNSISSMCCLQTPERKVESLEVEPPSELPSEPPESSAAAEGGGLSAEQPFIKLSQEEYGEHHSSIMHCRVDCSGRRVASLDVDGVIKVWSFNPIMQTKATIMSKSPLLSLEWATKPDRLLLLGSGVGTVRLYDTDAKKNLYEMNIDETHPRILSLACSPSGSSFVCSAAALSRSGNVSGQLLLWDTKTVKQQLQFSLEPEPVAINCTAFNHNGNLLVTGAADGMIRLFDMQRYESAMSWRAHDGEVYSVEFSYDENTVFSIGEDGKFIQWNIHRCGVKQSDQILPQDATGPFVLSGYSGYKQVQVPRGRLFAFDSEGQHVLTCSSSGGLIYRLTNGEPALDRVLSLGGHKAPVVTVDWCSAVDCGTCLTASMDGKIKLSTLLAQKS
;
A
#
# COMPACT_ATOMS: atom_id res chain seq x y z
N MET A 1 -17.19 -20.25 15.25
CA MET A 1 -17.58 -20.91 13.98
C MET A 1 -18.88 -21.73 14.01
N GLY A 2 -19.15 -22.60 15.00
CA GLY A 2 -20.30 -23.53 14.97
C GLY A 2 -21.63 -22.91 14.53
N SER A 3 -22.15 -21.95 15.30
CA SER A 3 -23.43 -21.27 15.01
C SER A 3 -23.46 -20.51 13.68
N THR A 4 -22.33 -19.93 13.25
CA THR A 4 -22.22 -19.21 11.97
C THR A 4 -22.20 -20.15 10.77
N VAL A 5 -21.59 -21.34 10.91
CA VAL A 5 -21.59 -22.36 9.86
C VAL A 5 -22.98 -22.98 9.78
N GLU A 6 -23.56 -23.39 10.91
CA GLU A 6 -24.94 -23.91 10.99
C GLU A 6 -25.95 -22.93 10.35
N ARG A 7 -25.87 -21.62 10.65
CA ARG A 7 -26.73 -20.60 10.02
C ARG A 7 -26.47 -20.41 8.52
N THR A 8 -25.22 -20.55 8.07
CA THR A 8 -24.91 -20.49 6.63
C THR A 8 -25.47 -21.70 5.89
N ASP A 9 -25.30 -22.90 6.46
CA ASP A 9 -25.81 -24.15 5.91
C ASP A 9 -27.35 -24.16 5.88
N GLU A 10 -28.01 -23.55 6.88
CA GLU A 10 -29.46 -23.36 6.89
C GLU A 10 -29.91 -22.43 5.75
N HIS A 11 -29.29 -21.26 5.56
CA HIS A 11 -29.64 -20.36 4.45
C HIS A 11 -29.36 -20.98 3.07
N VAL A 12 -28.31 -21.80 2.93
CA VAL A 12 -28.05 -22.55 1.69
C VAL A 12 -29.12 -23.64 1.50
N ARG A 13 -29.53 -24.35 2.56
CA ARG A 13 -30.64 -25.32 2.52
C ARG A 13 -31.95 -24.64 2.10
N GLU A 14 -32.31 -23.51 2.71
CA GLU A 14 -33.49 -22.70 2.36
C GLU A 14 -33.47 -22.30 0.87
N TYR A 15 -32.33 -21.80 0.36
CA TYR A 15 -32.18 -21.42 -1.03
C TYR A 15 -32.32 -22.62 -1.99
N LEU A 16 -31.71 -23.77 -1.67
CA LEU A 16 -31.81 -25.00 -2.48
C LEU A 16 -33.24 -25.55 -2.51
N ILE A 17 -33.96 -25.47 -1.38
CA ILE A 17 -35.38 -25.83 -1.29
C ILE A 17 -36.21 -24.87 -2.15
N TYR A 18 -36.05 -23.56 -1.98
CA TYR A 18 -36.79 -22.52 -2.72
C TYR A 18 -36.60 -22.63 -4.25
N ARG A 19 -35.40 -22.99 -4.70
CA ARG A 19 -35.08 -23.23 -6.13
C ARG A 19 -35.48 -24.62 -6.65
N GLY A 20 -35.92 -25.54 -5.79
CA GLY A 20 -36.29 -26.91 -6.18
C GLY A 20 -35.11 -27.84 -6.47
N PHE A 21 -33.90 -27.52 -5.98
CA PHE A 21 -32.68 -28.29 -6.23
C PHE A 21 -32.52 -29.48 -5.28
N THR A 22 -33.49 -30.40 -5.30
CA THR A 22 -33.61 -31.51 -4.33
C THR A 22 -32.47 -32.53 -4.36
N ASN A 23 -31.81 -32.73 -5.51
CA ASN A 23 -30.66 -33.63 -5.60
C ASN A 23 -29.41 -33.00 -4.97
N THR A 24 -29.19 -31.71 -5.22
CA THR A 24 -28.06 -30.95 -4.65
C THR A 24 -28.22 -30.80 -3.13
N LEU A 25 -29.45 -30.64 -2.64
CA LEU A 25 -29.75 -30.68 -1.20
C LEU A 25 -29.38 -32.03 -0.56
N LYS A 26 -29.72 -33.15 -1.20
CA LYS A 26 -29.33 -34.49 -0.69
C LYS A 26 -27.82 -34.70 -0.64
N HIS A 27 -27.07 -34.11 -1.58
CA HIS A 27 -25.61 -34.10 -1.56
C HIS A 27 -25.07 -33.21 -0.43
N LEU A 28 -25.61 -32.01 -0.23
CA LEU A 28 -25.23 -31.16 0.90
C LEU A 28 -25.49 -31.86 2.25
N ASP A 29 -26.66 -32.47 2.42
CA ASP A 29 -27.01 -33.23 3.64
C ASP A 29 -26.10 -34.47 3.84
N SER A 30 -25.55 -35.06 2.77
CA SER A 30 -24.60 -36.18 2.88
C SER A 30 -23.18 -35.70 3.19
N GLU A 31 -22.76 -34.55 2.66
CA GLU A 31 -21.47 -33.91 2.98
C GLU A 31 -21.43 -33.41 4.42
N ILE A 32 -22.51 -32.76 4.91
CA ILE A 32 -22.65 -32.35 6.33
C ILE A 32 -22.56 -33.57 7.26
N LYS A 33 -23.17 -34.71 6.88
CA LYS A 33 -23.06 -35.98 7.65
C LYS A 33 -21.68 -36.63 7.56
N ALA A 34 -20.89 -36.31 6.53
CA ALA A 34 -19.53 -36.82 6.34
C ALA A 34 -18.44 -35.91 6.94
N ASP A 35 -18.82 -34.77 7.54
CA ASP A 35 -17.86 -33.78 8.05
C ASP A 35 -17.01 -34.32 9.22
N LYS A 36 -15.71 -34.45 8.98
CA LYS A 36 -14.74 -34.99 9.95
C LYS A 36 -14.38 -34.00 11.06
N GLU A 37 -14.76 -32.73 10.92
CA GLU A 37 -14.51 -31.67 11.92
C GLU A 37 -15.54 -31.67 13.05
N LYS A 38 -16.62 -32.47 12.94
CA LYS A 38 -17.67 -32.66 13.96
C LYS A 38 -18.20 -31.32 14.51
N GLY A 39 -18.33 -30.31 13.63
CA GLY A 39 -18.75 -28.95 13.97
C GLY A 39 -17.67 -28.08 14.64
N PHE A 40 -16.40 -28.22 14.24
CA PHE A 40 -15.25 -27.46 14.75
C PHE A 40 -15.05 -27.56 16.28
N ARG A 41 -15.41 -28.69 16.88
CA ARG A 41 -15.25 -28.91 18.33
C ARG A 41 -13.82 -29.32 18.65
N VAL A 42 -13.04 -28.41 19.22
CA VAL A 42 -11.60 -28.56 19.52
C VAL A 42 -11.29 -29.88 20.22
N ASP A 43 -12.03 -30.22 21.27
CA ASP A 43 -11.81 -31.43 22.07
C ASP A 43 -11.85 -32.68 21.20
N LYS A 44 -12.85 -32.78 20.31
CA LYS A 44 -13.04 -33.92 19.41
C LYS A 44 -11.98 -34.05 18.31
N ILE A 45 -11.32 -32.94 17.94
CA ILE A 45 -10.17 -32.93 17.01
C ILE A 45 -8.93 -33.46 17.74
N ILE A 46 -8.73 -33.04 18.99
CA ILE A 46 -7.62 -33.49 19.83
C ILE A 46 -7.78 -34.96 20.21
N ASP A 47 -8.98 -35.40 20.61
CA ASP A 47 -9.30 -36.81 20.85
C ASP A 47 -8.92 -37.69 19.64
N GLN A 48 -9.21 -37.21 18.44
CA GLN A 48 -8.94 -37.94 17.20
C GLN A 48 -7.45 -37.95 16.83
N LEU A 49 -6.71 -36.85 17.05
CA LEU A 49 -5.25 -36.83 16.95
C LEU A 49 -4.60 -37.77 17.97
N GLN A 50 -5.06 -37.76 19.22
CA GLN A 50 -4.60 -38.68 20.26
C GLN A 50 -4.91 -40.14 19.91
N GLN A 51 -6.09 -40.43 19.34
CA GLN A 51 -6.46 -41.78 18.92
C GLN A 51 -5.47 -42.33 17.88
N PHE A 52 -5.09 -41.56 16.86
CA PHE A 52 -4.08 -41.97 15.88
C PHE A 52 -2.69 -42.19 16.49
N VAL A 53 -2.30 -41.38 17.49
CA VAL A 53 -1.04 -41.56 18.24
C VAL A 53 -1.08 -42.83 19.09
N GLN A 54 -2.21 -43.13 19.74
CA GLN A 54 -2.40 -44.33 20.56
C GLN A 54 -2.50 -45.62 19.72
N SER A 55 -3.07 -45.55 18.51
CA SER A 55 -3.18 -46.70 17.58
C SER A 55 -1.93 -46.93 16.72
N PHE A 56 -0.90 -46.10 16.85
CA PHE A 56 0.31 -46.10 16.01
C PHE A 56 0.01 -45.97 14.49
N ASP A 57 -1.03 -45.21 14.13
CA ASP A 57 -1.38 -44.93 12.74
C ASP A 57 -0.77 -43.61 12.27
N LEU A 58 0.47 -43.70 11.80
CA LEU A 58 1.19 -42.57 11.21
C LEU A 58 0.54 -42.04 9.92
N PHE A 59 -0.17 -42.88 9.16
CA PHE A 59 -0.78 -42.45 7.90
C PHE A 59 -2.05 -41.63 8.17
N GLY A 60 -2.96 -42.16 9.00
CA GLY A 60 -4.14 -41.43 9.47
C GLY A 60 -3.80 -40.11 10.16
N LEU A 61 -2.74 -40.09 11.00
CA LEU A 61 -2.26 -38.88 11.66
C LEU A 61 -1.82 -37.80 10.64
N LYS A 62 -1.03 -38.19 9.63
CA LYS A 62 -0.55 -37.26 8.58
C LYS A 62 -1.68 -36.74 7.69
N GLU A 63 -2.54 -37.63 7.20
CA GLU A 63 -3.68 -37.24 6.36
C GLU A 63 -4.65 -36.35 7.13
N TYR A 64 -4.89 -36.60 8.42
CA TYR A 64 -5.74 -35.74 9.25
C TYR A 64 -5.10 -34.38 9.52
N TRP A 65 -3.79 -34.31 9.78
CA TRP A 65 -3.10 -33.01 9.91
C TRP A 65 -3.08 -32.24 8.59
N LEU A 66 -2.82 -32.90 7.45
CA LEU A 66 -2.84 -32.28 6.12
C LEU A 66 -4.25 -31.82 5.73
N TYR A 67 -5.30 -32.50 6.18
CA TYR A 67 -6.68 -32.09 6.03
C TYR A 67 -6.99 -30.81 6.81
N LEU A 68 -6.57 -30.72 8.09
CA LEU A 68 -6.65 -29.49 8.89
C LEU A 68 -5.84 -28.35 8.23
N ASP A 69 -4.65 -28.65 7.71
CA ASP A 69 -3.81 -27.69 7.01
C ASP A 69 -4.47 -27.12 5.75
N ARG A 70 -5.09 -27.99 4.93
CA ARG A 70 -5.80 -27.60 3.69
C ARG A 70 -7.13 -26.88 3.91
N ARG A 71 -7.83 -27.08 5.02
CA ARG A 71 -9.17 -26.51 5.27
C ARG A 71 -9.16 -25.32 6.23
N LEU A 72 -8.25 -25.32 7.21
CA LEU A 72 -8.11 -24.30 8.24
C LEU A 72 -6.83 -23.49 8.08
N PHE A 73 -5.65 -24.13 8.15
CA PHE A 73 -4.40 -23.38 8.30
C PHE A 73 -3.97 -22.63 7.04
N CYS A 74 -4.38 -23.08 5.85
CA CYS A 74 -4.14 -22.38 4.58
C CYS A 74 -4.83 -21.02 4.45
N ARG A 75 -5.83 -20.74 5.31
CA ARG A 75 -6.57 -19.47 5.38
C ARG A 75 -6.04 -18.53 6.46
N LEU A 76 -5.03 -18.96 7.22
CA LEU A 76 -4.41 -18.13 8.25
C LEU A 76 -3.36 -17.22 7.64
N GLU A 77 -3.19 -16.06 8.28
CA GLU A 77 -2.08 -15.17 8.00
C GLU A 77 -0.74 -15.88 8.19
N ASP A 78 0.26 -15.55 7.36
CA ASP A 78 1.57 -16.22 7.38
C ASP A 78 2.28 -16.14 8.75
N VAL A 79 1.88 -15.20 9.63
CA VAL A 79 2.34 -15.10 11.04
C VAL A 79 2.11 -16.42 11.80
N TYR A 80 0.94 -17.05 11.64
CA TYR A 80 0.59 -18.29 12.34
C TYR A 80 1.27 -19.53 11.75
N LYS A 81 1.81 -19.44 10.53
CA LYS A 81 2.44 -20.56 9.80
C LYS A 81 3.69 -21.10 10.51
N SER A 82 4.42 -20.24 11.22
CA SER A 82 5.52 -20.68 12.10
C SER A 82 4.99 -21.52 13.26
N THR A 83 3.92 -21.07 13.91
CA THR A 83 3.27 -21.76 15.04
C THR A 83 2.65 -23.10 14.60
N VAL A 84 1.96 -23.14 13.45
CA VAL A 84 1.43 -24.39 12.87
C VAL A 84 2.55 -25.40 12.60
N ASN A 85 3.70 -24.96 12.06
CA ASN A 85 4.85 -25.84 11.86
C ASN A 85 5.45 -26.34 13.18
N LYS A 86 5.58 -25.48 14.20
CA LYS A 86 6.05 -25.89 15.55
C LYS A 86 5.10 -26.90 16.21
N LEU A 87 3.78 -26.72 16.06
CA LEU A 87 2.78 -27.67 16.54
C LEU A 87 2.82 -28.99 15.76
N ARG A 88 3.01 -28.96 14.43
CA ARG A 88 3.23 -30.14 13.58
C ARG A 88 4.47 -30.93 14.02
N THR A 89 5.61 -30.25 14.19
CA THR A 89 6.84 -30.86 14.72
C THR A 89 6.61 -31.47 16.11
N SER A 90 5.91 -30.75 17.00
CA SER A 90 5.62 -31.23 18.36
C SER A 90 4.67 -32.44 18.37
N LEU A 91 3.68 -32.49 17.48
CA LEU A 91 2.80 -33.65 17.29
C LEU A 91 3.57 -34.89 16.80
N TYR A 92 4.49 -34.73 15.86
CA TYR A 92 5.34 -35.82 15.39
C TYR A 92 6.33 -36.28 16.47
N ARG A 93 6.89 -35.37 17.28
CA ARG A 93 7.69 -35.73 18.45
C ARG A 93 6.86 -36.51 19.47
N TYR A 94 5.63 -36.07 19.77
CA TYR A 94 4.70 -36.76 20.66
C TYR A 94 4.37 -38.19 20.17
N TYR A 95 4.18 -38.38 18.87
CA TYR A 95 4.03 -39.71 18.26
C TYR A 95 5.26 -40.60 18.50
N VAL A 96 6.46 -40.09 18.22
CA VAL A 96 7.75 -40.80 18.37
C VAL A 96 8.07 -41.14 19.84
N ILE A 97 7.71 -40.27 20.78
CA ILE A 97 7.88 -40.53 22.21
C ILE A 97 6.92 -41.63 22.67
N ASN A 98 5.65 -41.58 22.23
CA ASN A 98 4.66 -42.60 22.59
C ASN A 98 5.02 -43.99 22.02
N THR A 99 5.59 -44.09 20.81
CA THR A 99 6.08 -45.39 20.30
C THR A 99 7.21 -45.97 21.16
N ILE A 100 8.13 -45.13 21.63
CA ILE A 100 9.24 -45.54 22.50
C ILE A 100 8.75 -45.92 23.91
N GLN A 101 7.91 -45.10 24.55
CA GLN A 101 7.36 -45.37 25.88
C GLN A 101 6.50 -46.64 25.93
N LYS A 102 5.94 -47.06 24.79
CA LYS A 102 5.20 -48.33 24.64
C LYS A 102 6.08 -49.50 24.16
N GLY A 103 7.40 -49.32 24.04
CA GLY A 103 8.36 -50.35 23.63
C GLY A 103 8.33 -50.72 22.15
N ASN A 104 7.61 -49.96 21.31
CA ASN A 104 7.42 -50.26 19.89
C ASN A 104 8.48 -49.57 19.01
N LEU A 105 9.71 -50.09 19.06
CA LEU A 105 10.85 -49.57 18.31
C LEU A 105 10.68 -49.72 16.79
N GLU A 106 9.99 -50.75 16.32
CA GLU A 106 9.71 -50.95 14.88
C GLU A 106 8.93 -49.77 14.29
N LYS A 107 7.86 -49.32 14.96
CA LYS A 107 7.08 -48.14 14.54
C LYS A 107 7.88 -46.84 14.60
N THR A 108 8.86 -46.77 15.49
CA THR A 108 9.79 -45.64 15.58
C THR A 108 10.74 -45.60 14.38
N GLN A 109 11.29 -46.75 13.98
CA GLN A 109 12.11 -46.87 12.78
C GLN A 109 11.30 -46.63 11.50
N GLU A 110 10.06 -47.13 11.42
CA GLU A 110 9.14 -46.89 10.30
C GLU A 110 8.85 -45.40 10.10
N PHE A 111 8.69 -44.64 11.21
CA PHE A 111 8.54 -43.18 11.16
C PHE A 111 9.73 -42.51 10.48
N PHE A 112 10.95 -42.75 10.99
CA PHE A 112 12.15 -42.11 10.45
C PHE A 112 12.44 -42.56 9.01
N GLN A 113 12.22 -43.84 8.67
CA GLN A 113 12.40 -44.33 7.31
C GLN A 113 11.45 -43.66 6.31
N LYS A 114 10.16 -43.52 6.64
CA LYS A 114 9.16 -42.89 5.76
C LYS A 114 9.28 -41.36 5.68
N GLN A 115 9.92 -40.73 6.68
CA GLN A 115 9.89 -39.28 6.86
C GLN A 115 11.29 -38.62 6.75
N ALA A 116 12.36 -39.41 6.56
CA ALA A 116 13.74 -38.95 6.44
C ALA A 116 13.94 -37.86 5.40
N LEU A 117 13.41 -38.03 4.18
CA LEU A 117 13.59 -37.09 3.07
C LEU A 117 13.02 -35.69 3.35
N GLU A 118 11.97 -35.59 4.17
CA GLU A 118 11.39 -34.29 4.56
C GLU A 118 12.13 -33.69 5.77
N LEU A 119 12.42 -34.50 6.79
CA LEU A 119 12.98 -34.03 8.06
C LEU A 119 14.49 -33.78 8.04
N GLN A 120 15.24 -34.43 7.15
CA GLN A 120 16.69 -34.22 7.03
C GLN A 120 17.03 -32.77 6.62
N SER A 121 16.09 -32.07 5.98
CA SER A 121 16.21 -30.63 5.66
C SER A 121 16.01 -29.71 6.86
N GLN A 122 15.46 -30.21 7.97
CA GLN A 122 15.06 -29.41 9.14
C GLN A 122 16.05 -29.57 10.29
N ALA A 123 16.69 -28.47 10.69
CA ALA A 123 17.66 -28.47 11.79
C ALA A 123 17.08 -29.04 13.11
N GLU A 124 15.79 -28.81 13.37
CA GLU A 124 15.07 -29.28 14.56
C GLU A 124 15.00 -30.82 14.71
N TRP A 125 15.27 -31.57 13.64
CA TRP A 125 15.20 -33.04 13.61
C TRP A 125 16.56 -33.72 13.56
N ARG A 126 17.65 -32.96 13.37
CA ARG A 126 19.01 -33.51 13.20
C ARG A 126 19.39 -34.49 14.31
N ASP A 127 19.17 -34.10 15.56
CA ASP A 127 19.53 -34.92 16.73
C ASP A 127 18.47 -35.99 17.03
N TRP A 128 17.26 -35.89 16.46
CA TRP A 128 16.20 -36.89 16.67
C TRP A 128 16.46 -38.20 15.91
N PHE A 129 17.29 -38.18 14.86
CA PHE A 129 17.64 -39.41 14.10
C PHE A 129 18.48 -40.42 14.91
N ILE A 130 19.18 -40.00 15.97
CA ILE A 130 19.90 -40.94 16.85
C ILE A 130 18.98 -41.61 17.88
N LEU A 131 17.77 -41.08 18.12
CA LEU A 131 16.85 -41.54 19.16
C LEU A 131 16.53 -43.05 19.11
N PRO A 132 16.32 -43.71 17.94
CA PRO A 132 16.04 -45.14 17.87
C PRO A 132 17.21 -46.04 18.27
N PHE A 133 18.42 -45.48 18.40
CA PHE A 133 19.66 -46.20 18.71
C PHE A 133 20.13 -45.99 20.15
N ILE A 134 19.41 -45.19 20.95
CA ILE A 134 19.73 -44.94 22.36
C ILE A 134 19.01 -45.98 23.23
N PRO A 135 19.70 -46.77 24.06
CA PRO A 135 19.07 -47.82 24.87
C PRO A 135 18.22 -47.31 26.04
N ALA A 136 18.42 -46.07 26.48
CA ALA A 136 17.64 -45.40 27.52
C ALA A 136 17.47 -43.89 27.24
N PRO A 137 16.60 -43.50 26.28
CA PRO A 137 16.50 -42.11 25.83
C PRO A 137 15.95 -41.16 26.92
N GLU A 138 15.21 -41.68 27.90
CA GLU A 138 14.70 -40.94 29.06
C GLU A 138 15.81 -40.40 29.97
N GLN A 139 16.99 -41.04 29.97
CA GLN A 139 18.15 -40.66 30.79
C GLN A 139 19.09 -39.68 30.06
N ASN A 140 18.89 -39.44 28.76
CA ASN A 140 19.71 -38.51 27.99
C ASN A 140 19.25 -37.06 28.27
N PRO A 141 20.12 -36.15 28.73
CA PRO A 141 19.76 -34.76 29.02
C PRO A 141 19.05 -34.02 27.87
N ALA A 142 19.36 -34.35 26.62
CA ALA A 142 18.75 -33.71 25.44
C ALA A 142 17.30 -34.14 25.20
N PHE A 143 16.90 -35.34 25.64
CA PHE A 143 15.58 -35.92 25.36
C PHE A 143 14.71 -36.10 26.60
N SER A 144 15.31 -36.21 27.80
CA SER A 144 14.61 -36.37 29.08
C SER A 144 13.41 -35.43 29.29
N PRO A 145 13.48 -34.11 28.94
CA PRO A 145 12.32 -33.22 29.08
C PRO A 145 11.09 -33.67 28.29
N TYR A 146 11.28 -34.27 27.12
CA TYR A 146 10.21 -34.70 26.21
C TYR A 146 9.51 -35.99 26.68
N PHE A 147 10.19 -36.85 27.44
CA PHE A 147 9.59 -38.04 28.06
C PHE A 147 8.77 -37.70 29.32
N SER A 148 8.82 -36.45 29.80
CA SER A 148 8.00 -36.00 30.92
C SER A 148 6.52 -35.89 30.54
N ARG A 149 5.65 -36.31 31.47
CA ARG A 149 4.19 -36.11 31.32
C ARG A 149 3.83 -34.62 31.21
N GLN A 150 4.56 -33.76 31.92
CA GLN A 150 4.40 -32.31 31.87
C GLN A 150 4.57 -31.73 30.46
N TRP A 151 5.55 -32.23 29.68
CA TRP A 151 5.73 -31.79 28.30
C TRP A 151 4.55 -32.18 27.41
N ALA A 152 4.08 -33.43 27.51
CA ALA A 152 2.92 -33.90 26.76
C ALA A 152 1.64 -33.11 27.08
N ASP A 153 1.35 -32.90 28.37
CA ASP A 153 0.20 -32.12 28.83
C ASP A 153 0.30 -30.64 28.36
N THR A 154 1.50 -30.04 28.44
CA THR A 154 1.75 -28.67 27.96
C THR A 154 1.55 -28.54 26.44
N PHE A 155 2.04 -29.52 25.66
CA PHE A 155 1.80 -29.57 24.22
C PHE A 155 0.31 -29.64 23.89
N LEU A 156 -0.43 -30.56 24.53
CA LEU A 156 -1.87 -30.74 24.29
C LEU A 156 -2.68 -29.49 24.67
N VAL A 157 -2.36 -28.83 25.79
CA VAL A 157 -2.98 -27.55 26.18
C VAL A 157 -2.63 -26.44 25.17
N SER A 158 -1.38 -26.39 24.68
CA SER A 158 -0.98 -25.39 23.67
C SER A 158 -1.73 -25.58 22.34
N LEU A 159 -1.95 -26.83 21.92
CA LEU A 159 -2.72 -27.18 20.73
C LEU A 159 -4.21 -26.86 20.91
N HIS A 160 -4.77 -27.12 22.10
CA HIS A 160 -6.15 -26.76 22.46
C HIS A 160 -6.35 -25.26 22.41
N ASN A 161 -5.55 -24.49 23.13
CA ASN A 161 -5.63 -23.03 23.15
C ASN A 161 -5.47 -22.43 21.74
N PHE A 162 -4.54 -22.95 20.94
CA PHE A 162 -4.36 -22.51 19.56
C PHE A 162 -5.62 -22.76 18.71
N LEU A 163 -6.16 -23.98 18.71
CA LEU A 163 -7.38 -24.30 17.97
C LEU A 163 -8.61 -23.52 18.48
N SER A 164 -8.71 -23.27 19.80
CA SER A 164 -9.78 -22.47 20.40
C SER A 164 -9.74 -21.02 19.94
N VAL A 165 -8.58 -20.37 19.97
CA VAL A 165 -8.41 -18.99 19.47
C VAL A 165 -8.74 -18.91 17.97
N LEU A 166 -8.25 -19.87 17.18
CA LEU A 166 -8.56 -19.97 15.74
C LEU A 166 -10.07 -20.07 15.44
N PHE A 167 -10.84 -20.77 16.29
CA PHE A 167 -12.28 -20.96 16.07
C PHE A 167 -13.15 -19.87 16.70
N GLN A 168 -12.56 -19.05 17.59
CA GLN A 168 -13.15 -17.86 18.20
C GLN A 168 -13.08 -16.63 17.27
N PHE A 169 -11.99 -16.48 16.50
CA PHE A 169 -11.80 -15.37 15.55
C PHE A 169 -11.68 -15.82 14.07
N PRO A 170 -12.71 -16.49 13.50
CA PRO A 170 -12.67 -16.88 12.10
C PRO A 170 -12.90 -15.69 11.16
N PRO A 171 -12.31 -15.66 9.96
CA PRO A 171 -12.76 -14.77 8.90
C PRO A 171 -14.22 -15.11 8.54
N GLN A 172 -15.10 -14.12 8.65
CA GLN A 172 -16.54 -14.30 8.42
C GLN A 172 -16.80 -14.70 6.95
N PRO A 173 -17.65 -15.70 6.67
CA PRO A 173 -18.03 -16.04 5.30
C PRO A 173 -18.67 -14.84 4.60
N VAL A 174 -18.33 -14.60 3.32
CA VAL A 174 -18.81 -13.43 2.55
C VAL A 174 -20.35 -13.35 2.48
N LEU A 175 -21.04 -14.49 2.54
CA LEU A 175 -22.51 -14.55 2.63
C LEU A 175 -23.05 -13.98 3.95
N LEU A 176 -22.33 -14.15 5.05
CA LEU A 176 -22.68 -13.57 6.35
C LEU A 176 -22.12 -12.16 6.55
N SER A 177 -21.05 -11.77 5.84
CA SER A 177 -20.61 -10.37 5.86
C SER A 177 -21.65 -9.46 5.21
N PHE A 178 -22.37 -9.94 4.18
CA PHE A 178 -23.52 -9.21 3.62
C PHE A 178 -24.65 -9.00 4.64
N ASP A 179 -25.05 -10.04 5.41
CA ASP A 179 -26.08 -9.90 6.47
C ASP A 179 -25.62 -8.92 7.56
N ALA A 180 -24.34 -8.97 7.96
CA ALA A 180 -23.75 -8.01 8.91
C ALA A 180 -23.65 -6.58 8.35
N GLU A 181 -23.30 -6.41 7.08
CA GLU A 181 -23.26 -5.11 6.39
C GLU A 181 -24.67 -4.51 6.23
N VAL A 182 -25.67 -5.33 5.91
CA VAL A 182 -27.08 -4.91 5.86
C VAL A 182 -27.56 -4.48 7.24
N GLN A 183 -27.31 -5.28 8.30
CA GLN A 183 -27.67 -4.90 9.67
C GLN A 183 -26.96 -3.61 10.11
N LYS A 184 -25.67 -3.46 9.80
CA LYS A 184 -24.90 -2.22 10.09
C LYS A 184 -25.45 -1.02 9.31
N MET A 185 -25.84 -1.20 8.05
CA MET A 185 -26.50 -0.15 7.27
C MET A 185 -27.84 0.25 7.88
N THR A 186 -28.68 -0.72 8.31
CA THR A 186 -29.96 -0.44 8.96
C THR A 186 -29.77 0.40 10.24
N ILE A 187 -28.83 0.00 11.11
CA ILE A 187 -28.50 0.76 12.33
C ILE A 187 -28.03 2.17 11.98
N LEU A 188 -27.10 2.31 11.03
CA LEU A 188 -26.60 3.62 10.59
C LEU A 188 -27.69 4.49 9.95
N THR A 189 -28.69 3.90 9.28
CA THR A 189 -29.85 4.67 8.78
C THR A 189 -30.76 5.13 9.91
N GLU A 190 -31.02 4.29 10.91
CA GLU A 190 -31.81 4.67 12.10
C GLU A 190 -31.12 5.78 12.90
N GLU A 191 -29.80 5.69 13.11
CA GLU A 191 -29.00 6.74 13.76
C GLU A 191 -29.01 8.05 12.95
N ASN A 192 -28.89 7.99 11.62
CA ASN A 192 -28.99 9.18 10.77
C ASN A 192 -30.38 9.83 10.81
N GLU A 193 -31.45 9.04 10.90
CA GLU A 193 -32.81 9.58 11.07
C GLU A 193 -33.00 10.23 12.44
N GLN A 194 -32.47 9.63 13.51
CA GLN A 194 -32.48 10.22 14.86
C GLN A 194 -31.70 11.55 14.91
N LEU A 195 -30.49 11.60 14.34
CA LEU A 195 -29.68 12.83 14.28
C LEU A 195 -30.36 13.93 13.45
N ARG A 196 -31.06 13.57 12.35
CA ARG A 196 -31.86 14.53 11.57
C ARG A 196 -33.04 15.08 12.36
N GLN A 197 -33.71 14.26 13.17
CA GLN A 197 -34.79 14.71 14.06
C GLN A 197 -34.26 15.66 15.14
N GLN A 198 -33.10 15.37 15.75
CA GLN A 198 -32.45 16.25 16.71
C GLN A 198 -32.03 17.60 16.09
N LEU A 199 -31.44 17.58 14.89
CA LEU A 199 -31.12 18.80 14.15
C LEU A 199 -32.36 19.64 13.84
N PHE A 200 -33.47 19.02 13.46
CA PHE A 200 -34.73 19.71 13.20
C PHE A 200 -35.32 20.35 14.47
N ALA A 201 -35.26 19.65 15.61
CA ALA A 201 -35.69 20.20 16.90
C ALA A 201 -34.85 21.43 17.28
N LEU A 202 -33.52 21.33 17.25
CA LEU A 202 -32.59 22.42 17.58
C LEU A 202 -32.73 23.63 16.62
N GLN A 203 -33.00 23.39 15.33
CA GLN A 203 -33.28 24.47 14.37
C GLN A 203 -34.61 25.17 14.66
N THR A 204 -35.60 24.45 15.20
CA THR A 204 -36.89 25.03 15.61
C THR A 204 -36.72 25.88 16.86
N GLU A 205 -36.03 25.36 17.89
CA GLU A 205 -35.70 26.12 19.10
C GLU A 205 -34.87 27.39 18.81
N SER A 206 -33.88 27.30 17.90
CA SER A 206 -33.07 28.44 17.44
C SER A 206 -33.88 29.49 16.65
N ARG A 207 -35.04 29.11 16.11
CA ARG A 207 -35.94 30.01 15.40
C ARG A 207 -36.91 30.69 16.37
N ASP A 208 -37.51 29.94 17.28
CA ASP A 208 -38.39 30.49 18.31
C ASP A 208 -37.63 31.47 19.25
N GLN A 209 -36.33 31.24 19.49
CA GLN A 209 -35.46 32.21 20.19
C GLN A 209 -35.23 33.51 19.41
N ARG A 210 -35.17 33.45 18.07
CA ARG A 210 -34.99 34.65 17.22
C ARG A 210 -36.29 35.46 17.12
N ASP A 211 -37.43 34.79 16.95
CA ASP A 211 -38.74 35.45 16.91
C ASP A 211 -39.10 36.07 18.29
N GLY A 212 -38.48 35.59 19.38
CA GLY A 212 -38.60 36.18 20.72
C GLY A 212 -37.80 37.48 20.95
N ASP A 213 -36.59 37.59 20.37
CA ASP A 213 -35.71 38.77 20.56
C ASP A 213 -36.10 39.98 19.69
N GLU A 214 -36.82 39.78 18.57
CA GLU A 214 -37.31 40.90 17.74
C GLU A 214 -38.47 41.69 18.38
N MET A 215 -39.10 41.19 19.45
CA MET A 215 -40.23 41.84 20.14
C MET A 215 -39.82 42.83 21.26
N VAL A 216 -38.71 43.56 21.09
CA VAL A 216 -38.29 44.63 22.03
C VAL A 216 -38.66 46.03 21.53
N HIS A 217 -39.73 46.58 22.11
CA HIS A 217 -40.30 47.91 21.83
C HIS A 217 -39.27 49.03 21.54
N HIS A 218 -39.16 49.44 20.28
CA HIS A 218 -38.53 50.70 19.92
C HIS A 218 -39.53 51.87 20.09
N LYS A 219 -39.35 52.65 21.17
CA LYS A 219 -40.03 53.95 21.32
C LYS A 219 -39.43 54.96 20.34
N LEU A 220 -40.24 55.45 19.40
CA LEU A 220 -39.85 56.52 18.48
C LEU A 220 -39.65 57.86 19.23
N PRO A 221 -38.65 58.69 18.86
CA PRO A 221 -38.43 60.00 19.48
C PRO A 221 -39.58 60.99 19.30
N ALA A 222 -39.80 61.84 20.30
CA ALA A 222 -40.99 62.69 20.47
C ALA A 222 -41.11 63.92 19.54
N TYR A 223 -40.54 63.87 18.33
CA TYR A 223 -40.68 64.93 17.31
C TYR A 223 -41.48 64.50 16.07
N VAL A 224 -41.72 63.20 15.86
CA VAL A 224 -42.34 62.67 14.62
C VAL A 224 -43.89 62.64 14.69
N GLN A 225 -44.51 63.20 15.73
CA GLN A 225 -45.98 63.15 15.90
C GLN A 225 -46.78 64.14 15.04
N ASN A 226 -46.15 65.11 14.36
CA ASN A 226 -46.84 66.17 13.62
C ASN A 226 -46.40 66.28 12.15
N MET A 227 -46.71 65.28 11.34
CA MET A 227 -46.86 65.44 9.88
C MET A 227 -48.11 64.70 9.42
N ASP A 228 -49.25 65.41 9.48
CA ASP A 228 -50.52 64.95 8.95
C ASP A 228 -50.53 65.08 7.41
N ARG A 229 -51.05 64.03 6.75
CA ARG A 229 -51.69 64.03 5.41
C ARG A 229 -51.04 64.81 4.27
N LEU A 230 -50.55 64.08 3.27
CA LEU A 230 -50.67 64.45 1.84
C LEU A 230 -50.35 63.23 0.94
N GLY A 231 -51.26 62.90 0.01
CA GLY A 231 -50.94 62.10 -1.18
C GLY A 231 -51.28 60.61 -1.14
N ASP A 232 -52.56 60.26 -1.25
CA ASP A 232 -52.95 59.00 -1.90
C ASP A 232 -52.57 59.08 -3.39
N THR A 233 -51.72 58.18 -3.89
CA THR A 233 -51.75 57.71 -5.30
C THR A 233 -50.93 56.43 -5.49
N GLU A 234 -51.53 55.47 -6.19
CA GLU A 234 -50.89 54.33 -6.89
C GLU A 234 -50.08 53.31 -6.06
N LEU A 235 -50.76 52.26 -5.58
CA LEU A 235 -50.36 50.85 -5.79
C LEU A 235 -51.46 49.86 -5.36
N ASP A 236 -52.62 49.98 -6.01
CA ASP A 236 -53.71 49.01 -5.88
C ASP A 236 -54.17 48.61 -7.29
N LEU A 237 -53.91 47.35 -7.68
CA LEU A 237 -54.15 46.61 -8.96
C LEU A 237 -52.96 45.62 -9.14
N VAL A 238 -53.08 44.29 -9.13
CA VAL A 238 -54.26 43.40 -9.12
C VAL A 238 -53.95 42.17 -8.25
N SER A 239 -54.76 41.90 -7.22
CA SER A 239 -54.78 40.59 -6.55
C SER A 239 -56.21 40.11 -6.28
N SER A 240 -56.88 39.60 -7.31
CA SER A 240 -58.15 38.87 -7.11
C SER A 240 -58.46 37.90 -8.25
N GLN A 241 -58.45 36.59 -7.98
CA GLN A 241 -59.64 35.72 -8.06
C GLN A 241 -59.37 34.27 -7.62
N ARG A 242 -60.05 33.87 -6.53
CA ARG A 242 -60.74 32.58 -6.21
C ARG A 242 -60.07 31.25 -6.68
N ALA A 243 -59.66 30.29 -5.84
CA ALA A 243 -60.22 29.63 -4.64
C ALA A 243 -61.24 28.48 -4.89
N VAL A 244 -61.34 27.54 -3.92
CA VAL A 244 -62.28 26.37 -3.75
C VAL A 244 -61.70 25.01 -4.23
N SER A 245 -61.12 24.15 -3.36
CA SER A 245 -61.72 23.07 -2.49
C SER A 245 -61.81 21.67 -3.18
N ALA A 246 -61.70 20.49 -2.55
CA ALA A 246 -61.34 20.06 -1.18
C ALA A 246 -60.91 18.55 -1.17
N ALA A 247 -60.55 18.01 0.00
CA ALA A 247 -59.91 16.70 0.25
C ALA A 247 -60.73 15.42 -0.03
N THR A 248 -60.05 14.26 -0.13
CA THR A 248 -60.29 13.06 0.72
C THR A 248 -59.27 11.92 0.51
N THR A 249 -58.81 11.33 1.61
CA THR A 249 -58.18 9.98 1.76
C THR A 249 -59.25 8.96 2.23
N PRO A 250 -59.08 7.61 2.32
CA PRO A 250 -57.79 6.90 2.54
C PRO A 250 -57.59 5.43 2.03
N SER A 251 -56.33 5.00 2.14
CA SER A 251 -55.84 3.68 2.63
C SER A 251 -55.89 2.35 1.82
N ARG A 252 -54.69 1.73 1.82
CA ARG A 252 -54.37 0.30 2.10
C ARG A 252 -54.42 -0.79 1.00
N ASN A 253 -53.20 -1.13 0.58
CA ASN A 253 -52.54 -2.46 0.77
C ASN A 253 -52.50 -3.52 -0.35
N PHE A 254 -51.24 -3.88 -0.64
CA PHE A 254 -50.66 -5.23 -0.82
C PHE A 254 -50.57 -5.88 -2.23
N PHE A 255 -49.33 -5.88 -2.72
CA PHE A 255 -48.58 -6.96 -3.40
C PHE A 255 -49.08 -7.64 -4.71
N SER A 256 -48.13 -7.66 -5.67
CA SER A 256 -47.56 -8.84 -6.37
C SER A 256 -47.94 -9.20 -7.83
N PHE A 257 -46.92 -9.79 -8.49
CA PHE A 257 -46.88 -10.60 -9.72
C PHE A 257 -46.74 -9.97 -11.13
N LEU A 258 -45.54 -10.19 -11.69
CA LEU A 258 -45.21 -10.43 -13.11
C LEU A 258 -45.26 -11.96 -13.38
N PRO A 259 -45.08 -12.50 -14.61
CA PRO A 259 -45.90 -12.31 -15.82
C PRO A 259 -46.20 -13.65 -16.57
N GLN A 260 -47.11 -13.73 -17.56
CA GLN A 260 -47.04 -14.79 -18.62
C GLN A 260 -47.94 -14.63 -19.87
N THR A 261 -47.30 -14.62 -21.06
CA THR A 261 -47.61 -15.32 -22.35
C THR A 261 -49.04 -15.57 -22.90
N ARG A 262 -49.22 -15.37 -24.23
CA ARG A 262 -49.95 -16.20 -25.26
C ARG A 262 -50.13 -15.39 -26.59
N ARG A 263 -50.39 -15.91 -27.81
CA ARG A 263 -50.11 -17.18 -28.56
C ARG A 263 -50.43 -16.98 -30.08
N THR A 264 -50.09 -17.94 -30.96
CA THR A 264 -50.21 -17.93 -32.46
C THR A 264 -51.51 -18.56 -33.04
N PRO A 265 -51.78 -18.51 -34.38
CA PRO A 265 -51.41 -19.55 -35.41
C PRO A 265 -51.11 -18.96 -36.86
N GLY A 266 -50.89 -19.67 -37.99
CA GLY A 266 -50.45 -21.07 -38.28
C GLY A 266 -50.83 -21.71 -39.66
N LYS A 267 -49.84 -22.13 -40.50
CA LYS A 267 -49.83 -23.21 -41.60
C LYS A 267 -50.50 -22.98 -43.00
N PRO A 268 -50.27 -23.83 -44.07
CA PRO A 268 -49.26 -24.92 -44.35
C PRO A 268 -48.65 -25.06 -45.82
N ASN A 269 -47.58 -25.89 -45.99
CA ASN A 269 -47.23 -26.88 -47.09
C ASN A 269 -45.68 -27.10 -47.21
N GLN A 270 -45.06 -28.30 -47.03
CA GLN A 270 -44.81 -29.47 -47.95
C GLN A 270 -43.66 -29.27 -49.00
N VAL A 271 -42.76 -30.21 -49.42
CA VAL A 271 -42.53 -31.69 -49.30
C VAL A 271 -41.00 -32.08 -49.42
N SER A 272 -40.56 -33.30 -49.00
CA SER A 272 -39.41 -34.15 -49.48
C SER A 272 -37.92 -33.69 -49.38
N THR A 273 -36.84 -34.50 -49.17
CA THR A 273 -36.59 -35.97 -48.96
C THR A 273 -35.21 -36.23 -48.27
N GLY A 274 -34.87 -37.49 -47.90
CA GLY A 274 -33.63 -37.91 -47.17
C GLY A 274 -32.28 -37.86 -47.95
N SER A 275 -31.15 -38.46 -47.50
CA SER A 275 -30.89 -39.50 -46.47
C SER A 275 -29.40 -39.57 -46.04
N SER A 276 -29.09 -40.28 -44.93
CA SER A 276 -27.73 -40.66 -44.43
C SER A 276 -27.37 -42.13 -44.87
N PRO A 277 -26.32 -42.87 -44.41
CA PRO A 277 -25.26 -42.61 -43.39
C PRO A 277 -23.82 -43.23 -43.60
N ASN A 278 -22.93 -43.02 -42.60
CA ASN A 278 -21.92 -43.95 -42.00
C ASN A 278 -20.51 -44.30 -42.58
N GLN A 279 -19.49 -43.94 -41.77
CA GLN A 279 -18.42 -44.76 -41.12
C GLN A 279 -17.10 -45.24 -41.81
N ALA A 280 -16.02 -45.18 -40.98
CA ALA A 280 -14.81 -46.04 -40.92
C ALA A 280 -13.71 -45.91 -42.03
N ALA A 281 -12.40 -46.14 -41.82
CA ALA A 281 -11.57 -46.30 -40.60
C ALA A 281 -10.04 -46.26 -40.92
N VAL A 282 -9.22 -45.88 -39.92
CA VAL A 282 -7.84 -46.37 -39.55
C VAL A 282 -6.70 -46.46 -40.61
N GLY A 283 -5.55 -45.82 -40.30
CA GLY A 283 -4.29 -46.60 -40.17
C GLY A 283 -2.93 -46.10 -40.74
N ARG A 284 -2.00 -45.74 -39.83
CA ARG A 284 -0.54 -46.03 -39.83
C ARG A 284 0.38 -45.57 -41.00
N LYS A 285 1.38 -44.71 -40.70
CA LYS A 285 2.82 -45.08 -40.51
C LYS A 285 3.77 -43.86 -40.44
N ASP A 286 4.60 -43.82 -39.39
CA ASP A 286 5.93 -43.18 -39.35
C ASP A 286 6.97 -44.12 -40.08
N PRO A 287 8.31 -43.87 -40.18
CA PRO A 287 9.10 -42.83 -39.47
C PRO A 287 10.37 -42.24 -40.18
N THR A 288 11.06 -41.31 -39.48
CA THR A 288 12.54 -41.07 -39.50
C THR A 288 13.22 -40.59 -40.82
N THR A 289 14.43 -40.01 -40.87
CA THR A 289 15.54 -39.81 -39.90
C THR A 289 16.44 -38.62 -40.30
N ASN A 290 17.21 -38.07 -39.35
CA ASN A 290 18.61 -37.59 -39.42
C ASN A 290 19.19 -37.04 -40.75
N GLN A 291 19.93 -35.93 -40.75
CA GLN A 291 21.33 -35.95 -40.25
C GLN A 291 21.89 -34.58 -39.80
N VAL A 292 22.80 -34.68 -38.83
CA VAL A 292 23.69 -33.62 -38.35
C VAL A 292 25.10 -33.87 -38.88
N ARG A 293 25.81 -32.84 -39.38
CA ARG A 293 27.27 -32.72 -39.16
C ARG A 293 27.82 -31.32 -39.39
N ALA A 294 28.76 -30.95 -38.53
CA ALA A 294 29.49 -29.69 -38.53
C ALA A 294 30.90 -29.84 -39.13
N ARG A 295 31.55 -28.71 -39.50
CA ARG A 295 32.93 -28.34 -39.09
C ARG A 295 33.42 -27.03 -39.75
N SER A 296 34.26 -26.28 -39.00
CA SER A 296 35.30 -25.30 -39.42
C SER A 296 34.96 -24.22 -40.48
N GLY A 297 35.32 -22.94 -40.37
CA GLY A 297 36.22 -22.25 -39.45
C GLY A 297 37.46 -21.69 -40.17
N ARG A 298 37.45 -20.40 -40.55
CA ARG A 298 38.64 -19.52 -40.73
C ARG A 298 38.30 -18.05 -41.07
N THR A 299 38.68 -17.15 -40.15
CA THR A 299 39.40 -15.87 -40.33
C THR A 299 39.05 -14.82 -41.41
N PHE A 300 38.75 -13.61 -40.91
CA PHE A 300 39.20 -12.27 -41.35
C PHE A 300 38.83 -11.67 -42.73
N ASN A 301 38.04 -10.57 -42.69
CA ASN A 301 38.51 -9.24 -43.10
C ASN A 301 37.62 -8.10 -42.53
N LYS A 302 38.27 -7.08 -41.94
CA LYS A 302 38.17 -5.60 -42.16
C LYS A 302 36.83 -5.00 -42.65
N LEU A 303 36.32 -3.81 -42.26
CA LEU A 303 36.69 -2.63 -41.41
C LEU A 303 35.38 -1.75 -41.33
N PRO A 304 35.33 -0.54 -40.71
CA PRO A 304 35.75 -0.11 -39.37
C PRO A 304 34.60 0.56 -38.56
N VAL A 305 34.89 0.88 -37.29
CA VAL A 305 34.13 1.85 -36.47
C VAL A 305 34.71 3.25 -36.65
N LEU A 306 33.88 4.29 -36.59
CA LEU A 306 34.32 5.68 -36.39
C LEU A 306 33.72 6.26 -35.11
N LEU A 307 34.60 6.66 -34.20
CA LEU A 307 34.34 7.61 -33.13
C LEU A 307 34.63 9.02 -33.64
N SER A 308 33.94 10.02 -33.10
CA SER A 308 34.48 11.39 -33.06
C SER A 308 34.04 12.08 -31.78
N LEU A 309 35.04 12.48 -30.98
CA LEU A 309 34.89 13.51 -29.95
C LEU A 309 34.64 14.86 -30.63
N ASN A 310 33.98 15.78 -29.92
CA ASN A 310 34.42 17.17 -29.92
C ASN A 310 33.88 17.95 -28.71
N SER A 311 34.80 18.53 -27.95
CA SER A 311 34.57 19.54 -26.94
C SER A 311 35.11 20.87 -27.46
N ILE A 312 34.27 21.90 -27.63
CA ILE A 312 34.72 23.27 -27.90
C ILE A 312 33.90 24.25 -27.07
N SER A 313 34.58 25.21 -26.47
CA SER A 313 34.06 26.31 -25.66
C SER A 313 34.07 27.64 -26.41
N SER A 314 33.04 28.47 -26.19
CA SER A 314 33.08 29.93 -26.36
C SER A 314 32.02 30.57 -25.45
N MET A 315 32.40 31.30 -24.41
CA MET A 315 32.78 32.73 -24.40
C MET A 315 31.63 33.70 -24.70
N CYS A 316 31.14 34.37 -23.65
CA CYS A 316 30.78 35.79 -23.70
C CYS A 316 31.01 36.42 -22.33
N CYS A 317 31.87 37.43 -22.26
CA CYS A 317 32.12 38.24 -21.06
C CYS A 317 31.39 39.58 -21.16
N LEU A 318 30.99 40.14 -20.02
CA LEU A 318 30.78 41.58 -19.87
C LEU A 318 31.77 42.11 -18.83
N GLN A 319 32.48 43.18 -19.19
CA GLN A 319 33.53 43.81 -18.38
C GLN A 319 32.89 44.73 -17.32
N THR A 320 33.47 44.93 -16.14
CA THR A 320 34.52 45.93 -15.83
C THR A 320 34.69 46.00 -14.29
N PRO A 321 35.70 46.69 -13.72
CA PRO A 321 37.14 46.52 -13.92
C PRO A 321 37.89 46.20 -12.61
N GLU A 322 39.13 45.71 -12.70
CA GLU A 322 39.96 45.32 -11.55
C GLU A 322 40.53 46.51 -10.76
N ARG A 323 40.83 46.28 -9.47
CA ARG A 323 41.82 47.06 -8.72
C ARG A 323 42.75 46.11 -7.94
N LYS A 324 44.02 46.05 -8.36
CA LYS A 324 45.08 45.24 -7.74
C LYS A 324 45.40 45.69 -6.32
N VAL A 325 45.65 44.73 -5.42
CA VAL A 325 46.65 44.80 -4.34
C VAL A 325 47.36 43.43 -4.27
N GLU A 326 48.62 43.43 -3.85
CA GLU A 326 49.60 42.36 -4.07
C GLU A 326 49.48 41.17 -3.10
N SER A 327 50.08 40.05 -3.53
CA SER A 327 50.28 38.81 -2.78
C SER A 327 51.39 38.91 -1.75
N LEU A 328 51.20 38.31 -0.57
CA LEU A 328 52.28 37.82 0.29
C LEU A 328 51.99 36.39 0.73
N GLU A 329 52.93 35.50 0.47
CA GLU A 329 52.89 34.08 0.83
C GLU A 329 53.33 33.90 2.29
N VAL A 330 52.62 33.05 3.04
CA VAL A 330 53.11 32.44 4.29
C VAL A 330 52.57 31.02 4.39
N GLU A 331 53.44 30.02 4.31
CA GLU A 331 53.12 28.63 4.69
C GLU A 331 53.14 28.44 6.22
N PRO A 332 52.31 27.53 6.76
CA PRO A 332 52.57 26.84 8.02
C PRO A 332 52.91 25.35 7.81
N PRO A 333 53.69 24.74 8.73
CA PRO A 333 54.41 23.49 8.47
C PRO A 333 53.64 22.19 8.76
N SER A 334 54.21 21.08 8.29
CA SER A 334 53.77 19.70 8.48
C SER A 334 54.05 19.12 9.87
N GLU A 335 53.09 18.41 10.46
CA GLU A 335 53.32 17.36 11.47
C GLU A 335 52.37 16.17 11.24
N LEU A 336 52.82 14.96 11.62
CA LEU A 336 52.18 13.66 11.35
C LEU A 336 51.34 13.15 12.55
N PRO A 337 50.46 12.15 12.37
CA PRO A 337 49.28 11.99 13.22
C PRO A 337 49.50 11.19 14.52
N SER A 338 48.62 11.41 15.49
CA SER A 338 48.43 10.57 16.68
C SER A 338 47.00 9.99 16.69
N GLU A 339 46.90 8.68 16.92
CA GLU A 339 45.64 7.97 17.14
C GLU A 339 45.05 8.28 18.53
N PRO A 340 43.72 8.32 18.69
CA PRO A 340 43.06 8.15 19.99
C PRO A 340 42.60 6.68 20.22
N PRO A 341 42.53 6.20 21.48
CA PRO A 341 42.45 4.78 21.80
C PRO A 341 41.02 4.23 22.02
N GLU A 342 40.91 2.90 22.07
CA GLU A 342 39.72 2.15 22.49
C GLU A 342 39.45 2.20 24.02
N SER A 343 38.27 1.69 24.42
CA SER A 343 37.77 1.46 25.80
C SER A 343 37.31 2.73 26.54
N SER A 344 36.34 2.68 27.47
CA SER A 344 35.37 1.64 27.86
C SER A 344 34.18 2.31 28.60
N ALA A 345 33.12 1.55 28.90
CA ALA A 345 31.91 2.08 29.54
C ALA A 345 32.10 2.49 31.01
N ALA A 346 31.55 3.65 31.38
CA ALA A 346 31.16 4.02 32.75
C ALA A 346 30.02 5.05 32.70
N ALA A 347 29.16 5.06 33.71
CA ALA A 347 27.86 5.72 33.67
C ALA A 347 27.76 7.03 34.49
N GLU A 348 26.75 7.82 34.13
CA GLU A 348 26.05 8.87 34.89
C GLU A 348 26.78 10.16 35.34
N GLY A 349 26.24 11.27 34.83
CA GLY A 349 26.30 12.62 35.38
C GLY A 349 25.09 13.39 34.86
N GLY A 350 24.06 13.57 35.70
CA GLY A 350 22.70 13.85 35.22
C GLY A 350 22.46 15.24 34.61
N GLY A 351 21.91 15.24 33.41
CA GLY A 351 21.04 16.29 32.87
C GLY A 351 19.77 15.63 32.34
N LEU A 352 18.60 16.26 32.51
CA LEU A 352 17.30 15.72 32.11
C LEU A 352 17.32 15.24 30.66
N SER A 353 17.30 13.94 30.44
CA SER A 353 17.31 13.35 29.10
C SER A 353 15.96 13.61 28.43
N ALA A 354 15.96 14.38 27.34
CA ALA A 354 14.80 14.45 26.46
C ALA A 354 14.45 13.03 26.00
N GLU A 355 13.21 12.60 26.23
CA GLU A 355 12.74 11.27 25.83
C GLU A 355 12.85 11.13 24.31
N GLN A 356 13.65 10.16 23.86
CA GLN A 356 13.77 9.85 22.44
C GLN A 356 12.54 9.03 22.01
N PRO A 357 11.62 9.59 21.21
CA PRO A 357 10.35 8.93 20.87
C PRO A 357 10.53 7.68 19.98
N PHE A 358 11.73 7.46 19.42
CA PHE A 358 12.04 6.31 18.58
C PHE A 358 13.32 5.59 19.03
N ILE A 359 13.22 4.27 19.19
CA ILE A 359 14.39 3.38 19.29
C ILE A 359 14.71 2.86 17.88
N LYS A 360 15.93 3.11 17.40
CA LYS A 360 16.44 2.49 16.16
C LYS A 360 16.82 1.03 16.44
N LEU A 361 15.94 0.09 16.08
CA LEU A 361 16.12 -1.35 16.31
C LEU A 361 17.19 -1.96 15.39
N SER A 362 17.18 -1.59 14.11
CA SER A 362 18.10 -2.12 13.10
C SER A 362 18.31 -1.12 11.97
N GLN A 363 19.37 -1.34 11.18
CA GLN A 363 19.55 -0.69 9.89
C GLN A 363 20.19 -1.67 8.91
N GLU A 364 19.47 -2.00 7.85
CA GLU A 364 19.93 -2.87 6.76
C GLU A 364 20.25 -2.03 5.51
N GLU A 365 21.11 -2.54 4.62
CA GLU A 365 21.50 -1.86 3.38
C GLU A 365 21.20 -2.73 2.15
N TYR A 366 20.26 -2.27 1.33
CA TYR A 366 20.03 -2.79 -0.01
C TYR A 366 21.01 -2.13 -0.98
N GLY A 367 21.86 -2.96 -1.60
CA GLY A 367 23.01 -2.48 -2.37
C GLY A 367 23.08 -3.00 -3.81
N GLU A 368 21.97 -3.46 -4.39
CA GLU A 368 21.93 -4.04 -5.75
C GLU A 368 21.83 -3.01 -6.89
N HIS A 369 21.47 -1.76 -6.61
CA HIS A 369 21.59 -0.69 -7.60
C HIS A 369 23.06 -0.26 -7.69
N HIS A 370 23.49 0.10 -8.91
CA HIS A 370 24.87 0.48 -9.22
C HIS A 370 24.99 1.97 -9.58
N SER A 371 23.86 2.67 -9.59
CA SER A 371 23.68 4.05 -10.05
C SER A 371 22.70 4.76 -9.12
N SER A 372 22.74 6.10 -9.13
CA SER A 372 21.94 6.95 -8.24
C SER A 372 20.45 6.62 -8.26
N ILE A 373 19.83 6.55 -7.09
CA ILE A 373 18.40 6.29 -6.95
C ILE A 373 17.60 7.54 -7.33
N MET A 374 16.47 7.34 -8.00
CA MET A 374 15.53 8.38 -8.41
C MET A 374 14.25 8.32 -7.58
N HIS A 375 13.72 7.11 -7.38
CA HIS A 375 12.52 6.85 -6.57
C HIS A 375 12.73 5.60 -5.73
N CYS A 376 12.21 5.61 -4.50
CA CYS A 376 12.15 4.44 -3.63
C CYS A 376 10.83 4.51 -2.86
N ARG A 377 9.95 3.50 -3.02
CA ARG A 377 8.60 3.53 -2.45
C ARG A 377 8.18 2.16 -1.91
N VAL A 378 7.66 2.13 -0.69
CA VAL A 378 7.02 0.96 -0.09
C VAL A 378 5.64 0.76 -0.71
N ASP A 379 5.18 -0.49 -0.83
CA ASP A 379 3.81 -0.80 -1.21
C ASP A 379 2.82 -0.50 -0.08
N CYS A 380 1.54 -0.37 -0.41
CA CYS A 380 0.47 -0.12 0.58
C CYS A 380 0.32 -1.23 1.64
N SER A 381 0.94 -2.41 1.43
CA SER A 381 0.94 -3.52 2.40
C SER A 381 2.11 -3.48 3.40
N GLY A 382 3.13 -2.63 3.18
CA GLY A 382 4.32 -2.55 4.01
C GLY A 382 5.27 -3.76 3.87
N ARG A 383 5.21 -4.48 2.76
CA ARG A 383 5.94 -5.76 2.54
C ARG A 383 6.92 -5.73 1.38
N ARG A 384 6.72 -4.83 0.42
CA ARG A 384 7.51 -4.70 -0.80
C ARG A 384 8.01 -3.29 -0.96
N VAL A 385 9.18 -3.15 -1.57
CA VAL A 385 9.74 -1.88 -1.98
C VAL A 385 10.00 -1.94 -3.48
N ALA A 386 9.63 -0.88 -4.18
CA ALA A 386 10.03 -0.64 -5.56
C ALA A 386 11.02 0.52 -5.57
N SER A 387 12.24 0.26 -6.05
CA SER A 387 13.28 1.26 -6.21
C SER A 387 13.70 1.37 -7.67
N LEU A 388 13.90 2.60 -8.14
CA LEU A 388 14.25 2.95 -9.51
C LEU A 388 15.49 3.84 -9.49
N ASP A 389 16.50 3.52 -10.31
CA ASP A 389 17.69 4.34 -10.52
C ASP A 389 17.66 5.18 -11.82
N VAL A 390 18.65 6.07 -11.96
CA VAL A 390 18.85 6.93 -13.13
C VAL A 390 19.04 6.18 -14.45
N ASP A 391 19.46 4.92 -14.42
CA ASP A 391 19.67 4.09 -15.62
C ASP A 391 18.38 3.39 -16.09
N GLY A 392 17.28 3.55 -15.36
CA GLY A 392 16.00 2.93 -15.68
C GLY A 392 15.88 1.48 -15.20
N VAL A 393 16.72 1.06 -14.24
CA VAL A 393 16.59 -0.23 -13.56
C VAL A 393 15.60 -0.08 -12.42
N ILE A 394 14.55 -0.90 -12.44
CA ILE A 394 13.62 -1.03 -11.31
C ILE A 394 13.93 -2.34 -10.60
N LYS A 395 14.03 -2.30 -9.28
CA LYS A 395 14.11 -3.47 -8.42
C LYS A 395 12.91 -3.51 -7.51
N VAL A 396 12.20 -4.63 -7.53
CA VAL A 396 11.12 -4.92 -6.58
C VAL A 396 11.65 -5.96 -5.61
N TRP A 397 11.75 -5.58 -4.35
CA TRP A 397 12.34 -6.38 -3.28
C TRP A 397 11.44 -6.40 -2.05
N SER A 398 11.72 -7.30 -1.13
CA SER A 398 11.03 -7.42 0.16
C SER A 398 12.09 -7.57 1.23
N PHE A 399 11.84 -7.02 2.42
CA PHE A 399 12.80 -6.94 3.53
C PHE A 399 12.47 -7.87 4.69
N ASN A 400 11.19 -8.22 4.89
CA ASN A 400 10.74 -9.10 5.96
C ASN A 400 10.37 -10.49 5.39
N PRO A 401 10.95 -11.61 5.86
CA PRO A 401 11.90 -11.75 6.97
C PRO A 401 13.38 -11.54 6.61
N ILE A 402 13.71 -11.47 5.32
CA ILE A 402 15.07 -11.27 4.82
C ILE A 402 15.00 -10.42 3.55
N MET A 403 15.90 -9.45 3.44
CA MET A 403 16.07 -8.61 2.27
C MET A 403 16.45 -9.41 1.02
N GLN A 404 15.55 -9.40 0.03
CA GLN A 404 15.65 -10.21 -1.18
C GLN A 404 14.93 -9.57 -2.38
N THR A 405 15.56 -9.67 -3.54
CA THR A 405 15.00 -9.16 -4.81
C THR A 405 14.01 -10.15 -5.41
N LYS A 406 12.76 -9.72 -5.59
CA LYS A 406 11.68 -10.50 -6.19
C LYS A 406 11.63 -10.33 -7.71
N ALA A 407 11.85 -9.11 -8.21
CA ALA A 407 11.95 -8.81 -9.63
C ALA A 407 13.02 -7.73 -9.90
N THR A 408 13.63 -7.79 -11.08
CA THR A 408 14.45 -6.71 -11.65
C THR A 408 13.95 -6.46 -13.07
N ILE A 409 13.74 -5.20 -13.41
CA ILE A 409 13.12 -4.74 -14.65
C ILE A 409 14.07 -3.72 -15.26
N MET A 410 14.45 -3.92 -16.52
CA MET A 410 15.28 -2.99 -17.27
C MET A 410 14.39 -2.24 -18.26
N SER A 411 14.18 -0.94 -18.06
CA SER A 411 13.49 -0.12 -19.05
C SER A 411 14.45 0.25 -20.19
N LYS A 412 13.97 0.20 -21.45
CA LYS A 412 14.70 0.73 -22.60
C LYS A 412 14.58 2.25 -22.75
N SER A 413 13.60 2.84 -22.09
CA SER A 413 13.29 4.27 -22.10
C SER A 413 13.53 4.85 -20.70
N PRO A 414 14.01 6.10 -20.57
CA PRO A 414 14.19 6.72 -19.26
C PRO A 414 12.86 6.73 -18.51
N LEU A 415 12.91 6.40 -17.22
CA LEU A 415 11.78 6.48 -16.31
C LEU A 415 11.94 7.69 -15.41
N LEU A 416 10.84 8.42 -15.20
CA LEU A 416 10.82 9.70 -14.51
C LEU A 416 9.97 9.65 -13.24
N SER A 417 8.96 8.79 -13.19
CA SER A 417 8.07 8.58 -12.04
C SER A 417 7.74 7.10 -11.82
N LEU A 418 7.52 6.74 -10.55
CA LEU A 418 7.21 5.39 -10.09
C LEU A 418 6.19 5.48 -8.96
N GLU A 419 5.07 4.78 -9.07
CA GLU A 419 3.99 4.77 -8.07
C GLU A 419 3.37 3.37 -7.95
N TRP A 420 3.09 2.92 -6.72
CA TRP A 420 2.34 1.68 -6.51
C TRP A 420 0.86 1.87 -6.78
N ALA A 421 0.21 0.88 -7.38
CA ALA A 421 -1.25 0.83 -7.40
C ALA A 421 -1.78 0.57 -5.98
N THR A 422 -2.76 1.36 -5.56
CA THR A 422 -3.39 1.24 -4.23
C THR A 422 -4.09 -0.12 -4.06
N LYS A 423 -4.75 -0.62 -5.11
CA LYS A 423 -5.31 -1.97 -5.21
C LYS A 423 -5.21 -2.50 -6.64
N PRO A 424 -4.67 -3.70 -6.91
CA PRO A 424 -3.99 -4.62 -5.97
C PRO A 424 -2.49 -4.27 -5.77
N ASP A 425 -1.95 -4.70 -4.62
CA ASP A 425 -0.59 -4.49 -4.10
C ASP A 425 0.58 -5.06 -4.93
N ARG A 426 0.30 -5.56 -6.13
CA ARG A 426 1.27 -6.13 -7.07
C ARG A 426 1.43 -5.35 -8.37
N LEU A 427 0.68 -4.26 -8.55
CA LEU A 427 0.78 -3.44 -9.76
C LEU A 427 1.59 -2.18 -9.49
N LEU A 428 2.49 -1.87 -10.42
CA LEU A 428 3.38 -0.72 -10.37
C LEU A 428 3.16 0.14 -11.61
N LEU A 429 2.91 1.43 -11.44
CA LEU A 429 2.81 2.39 -12.53
C LEU A 429 4.19 3.03 -12.75
N LEU A 430 4.62 3.07 -14.01
CA LEU A 430 5.94 3.51 -14.43
C LEU A 430 5.79 4.58 -15.50
N GLY A 431 6.08 5.83 -15.15
CA GLY A 431 6.03 6.97 -16.06
C GLY A 431 7.36 7.17 -16.76
N SER A 432 7.34 7.21 -18.09
CA SER A 432 8.55 7.36 -18.91
C SER A 432 8.80 8.81 -19.35
N GLY A 433 10.02 9.07 -19.85
CA GLY A 433 10.35 10.29 -20.58
C GLY A 433 9.99 10.29 -22.06
N VAL A 434 9.21 9.30 -22.53
CA VAL A 434 8.82 9.11 -23.94
C VAL A 434 7.30 9.07 -24.13
N GLY A 435 6.54 9.66 -23.20
CA GLY A 435 5.09 9.81 -23.29
C GLY A 435 4.31 8.55 -22.94
N THR A 436 4.91 7.58 -22.24
CA THR A 436 4.20 6.33 -21.88
C THR A 436 4.14 6.08 -20.38
N VAL A 437 2.97 5.62 -19.92
CA VAL A 437 2.77 5.06 -18.57
C VAL A 437 2.55 3.55 -18.71
N ARG A 438 3.45 2.75 -18.13
CA ARG A 438 3.33 1.28 -18.13
C ARG A 438 2.74 0.81 -16.81
N LEU A 439 1.78 -0.11 -16.89
CA LEU A 439 1.27 -0.86 -15.74
C LEU A 439 1.98 -2.22 -15.70
N TYR A 440 2.88 -2.41 -14.73
CA TYR A 440 3.67 -3.63 -14.56
C TYR A 440 3.11 -4.50 -13.43
N ASP A 441 2.98 -5.80 -13.67
CA ASP A 441 2.59 -6.79 -12.65
C ASP A 441 3.85 -7.43 -12.06
N THR A 442 4.12 -7.18 -10.77
CA THR A 442 5.35 -7.63 -10.09
C THR A 442 5.42 -9.14 -9.88
N ASP A 443 4.26 -9.80 -9.85
CA ASP A 443 4.16 -11.23 -9.55
C ASP A 443 4.24 -12.03 -10.85
N ALA A 444 3.51 -11.59 -11.87
CA ALA A 444 3.57 -12.15 -13.23
C ALA A 444 4.80 -11.67 -14.02
N LYS A 445 5.56 -10.71 -13.48
CA LYS A 445 6.81 -10.12 -14.01
C LYS A 445 6.70 -9.60 -15.44
N LYS A 446 5.56 -8.98 -15.78
CA LYS A 446 5.26 -8.51 -17.14
C LYS A 446 4.54 -7.16 -17.15
N ASN A 447 4.75 -6.39 -18.23
CA ASN A 447 3.86 -5.27 -18.56
C ASN A 447 2.47 -5.82 -18.89
N LEU A 448 1.43 -5.27 -18.27
CA LEU A 448 0.03 -5.56 -18.60
C LEU A 448 -0.47 -4.62 -19.70
N TYR A 449 -0.24 -3.32 -19.52
CA TYR A 449 -0.71 -2.26 -20.40
C TYR A 449 0.37 -1.19 -20.55
N GLU A 450 0.40 -0.54 -21.71
CA GLU A 450 1.19 0.66 -21.99
C GLU A 450 0.22 1.73 -22.50
N MET A 451 0.10 2.81 -21.73
CA MET A 451 -0.76 3.96 -22.03
C MET A 451 0.10 5.03 -22.68
N ASN A 452 -0.21 5.38 -23.92
CA ASN A 452 0.45 6.46 -24.63
C ASN A 452 -0.30 7.77 -24.34
N ILE A 453 0.44 8.76 -23.88
CA ILE A 453 0.05 10.15 -23.72
C ILE A 453 0.53 10.92 -24.96
N ASP A 454 -0.02 12.11 -25.21
CA ASP A 454 0.29 12.91 -26.38
C ASP A 454 1.80 13.20 -26.54
N GLU A 455 2.28 13.14 -27.77
CA GLU A 455 3.71 13.29 -28.13
C GLU A 455 4.24 14.70 -27.82
N THR A 456 3.35 15.67 -27.62
CA THR A 456 3.68 17.06 -27.26
C THR A 456 4.21 17.20 -25.82
N HIS A 457 3.78 16.34 -24.90
CA HIS A 457 4.13 16.38 -23.46
C HIS A 457 4.73 15.06 -22.95
N PRO A 458 5.86 14.57 -23.51
CA PRO A 458 6.30 13.19 -23.29
C PRO A 458 6.99 12.93 -21.93
N ARG A 459 7.24 13.93 -21.09
CA ARG A 459 7.89 13.73 -19.79
C ARG A 459 6.87 13.47 -18.69
N ILE A 460 6.72 12.22 -18.24
CA ILE A 460 5.78 11.89 -17.17
C ILE A 460 6.43 12.11 -15.79
N LEU A 461 6.24 13.32 -15.24
CA LEU A 461 6.97 13.77 -14.05
C LEU A 461 6.42 13.21 -12.74
N SER A 462 5.11 13.02 -12.63
CA SER A 462 4.43 12.55 -11.42
C SER A 462 3.31 11.58 -11.76
N LEU A 463 3.08 10.63 -10.85
CA LEU A 463 1.99 9.66 -10.88
C LEU A 463 1.39 9.58 -9.48
N ALA A 464 0.06 9.57 -9.38
CA ALA A 464 -0.66 9.32 -8.14
C ALA A 464 -1.85 8.39 -8.42
N CYS A 465 -1.94 7.27 -7.71
CA CYS A 465 -3.12 6.40 -7.78
C CYS A 465 -4.20 6.90 -6.82
N SER A 466 -5.46 6.90 -7.26
CA SER A 466 -6.57 7.17 -6.34
C SER A 466 -6.63 6.08 -5.25
N PRO A 467 -6.94 6.43 -3.98
CA PRO A 467 -7.15 5.45 -2.90
C PRO A 467 -8.18 4.35 -3.22
N SER A 468 -9.14 4.63 -4.12
CA SER A 468 -10.12 3.65 -4.60
C SER A 468 -9.53 2.59 -5.55
N GLY A 469 -8.40 2.89 -6.19
CA GLY A 469 -7.75 2.07 -7.22
C GLY A 469 -8.43 2.11 -8.60
N SER A 470 -9.53 2.85 -8.79
CA SER A 470 -10.25 2.92 -10.08
C SER A 470 -9.62 3.84 -11.12
N SER A 471 -8.80 4.78 -10.68
CA SER A 471 -8.17 5.79 -11.54
C SER A 471 -6.82 6.21 -10.97
N PHE A 472 -6.01 6.82 -11.84
CA PHE A 472 -4.75 7.47 -11.46
C PHE A 472 -4.62 8.80 -12.21
N VAL A 473 -3.86 9.71 -11.63
CA VAL A 473 -3.49 10.98 -12.24
C VAL A 473 -2.03 10.90 -12.68
N CYS A 474 -1.74 11.43 -13.87
CA CYS A 474 -0.39 11.62 -14.35
C CYS A 474 -0.14 13.08 -14.73
N SER A 475 1.07 13.55 -14.42
CA SER A 475 1.60 14.82 -14.93
C SER A 475 2.44 14.55 -16.16
N ALA A 476 2.19 15.30 -17.23
CA ALA A 476 2.88 15.21 -18.51
C ALA A 476 3.48 16.58 -18.87
N ALA A 477 4.78 16.65 -19.21
CA ALA A 477 5.48 17.91 -19.47
C ALA A 477 6.21 17.92 -20.82
N ALA A 478 6.26 19.10 -21.45
CA ALA A 478 6.91 19.31 -22.74
C ALA A 478 8.44 19.15 -22.65
N LEU A 479 9.12 18.97 -23.78
CA LEU A 479 10.58 18.74 -23.84
C LEU A 479 11.46 19.99 -23.59
N SER A 480 10.88 21.18 -23.33
CA SER A 480 11.66 22.41 -23.16
C SER A 480 12.65 22.32 -21.99
N ARG A 481 13.84 22.91 -22.21
CA ARG A 481 14.95 23.01 -21.24
C ARG A 481 15.27 24.46 -20.86
N SER A 482 14.38 25.41 -21.19
CA SER A 482 14.50 26.83 -20.87
C SER A 482 13.10 27.43 -20.65
N GLY A 483 12.98 28.30 -19.64
CA GLY A 483 11.73 28.94 -19.25
C GLY A 483 10.74 28.02 -18.53
N ASN A 484 9.58 28.59 -18.19
CA ASN A 484 8.49 27.87 -17.53
C ASN A 484 7.94 26.80 -18.49
N VAL A 485 8.10 25.52 -18.15
CA VAL A 485 7.81 24.41 -19.06
C VAL A 485 6.31 24.16 -19.07
N SER A 486 5.69 24.09 -20.26
CA SER A 486 4.27 23.75 -20.35
C SER A 486 4.00 22.29 -20.00
N GLY A 487 2.86 22.06 -19.36
CA GLY A 487 2.46 20.74 -18.88
C GLY A 487 0.95 20.53 -18.90
N GLN A 488 0.56 19.27 -18.69
CA GLN A 488 -0.81 18.79 -18.60
C GLN A 488 -0.95 17.91 -17.37
N LEU A 489 -2.13 17.92 -16.76
CA LEU A 489 -2.51 17.01 -15.69
C LEU A 489 -3.69 16.18 -16.18
N LEU A 490 -3.53 14.86 -16.25
CA LEU A 490 -4.47 13.95 -16.91
C LEU A 490 -4.98 12.90 -15.93
N LEU A 491 -6.29 12.65 -15.95
CA LEU A 491 -6.95 11.57 -15.20
C LEU A 491 -7.18 10.37 -16.12
N TRP A 492 -6.75 9.19 -15.68
CA TRP A 492 -6.85 7.93 -16.41
C TRP A 492 -7.58 6.86 -15.60
N ASP A 493 -8.38 6.06 -16.29
CA ASP A 493 -9.06 4.89 -15.73
C ASP A 493 -8.12 3.67 -15.72
N THR A 494 -7.89 3.06 -14.55
CA THR A 494 -6.98 1.90 -14.42
C THR A 494 -7.52 0.63 -15.08
N LYS A 495 -8.84 0.50 -15.23
CA LYS A 495 -9.52 -0.69 -15.77
C LYS A 495 -9.76 -0.59 -17.26
N THR A 496 -10.18 0.58 -17.74
CA THR A 496 -10.48 0.79 -19.17
C THR A 496 -9.27 1.28 -19.96
N VAL A 497 -8.19 1.71 -19.29
CA VAL A 497 -6.92 2.10 -19.91
C VAL A 497 -7.14 3.29 -20.87
N LYS A 498 -7.96 4.25 -20.43
CA LYS A 498 -8.36 5.44 -21.19
C LYS A 498 -8.24 6.70 -20.34
N GLN A 499 -7.83 7.79 -20.98
CA GLN A 499 -7.96 9.13 -20.43
C GLN A 499 -9.46 9.44 -20.24
N GLN A 500 -9.82 9.83 -19.01
CA GLN A 500 -11.17 10.27 -18.66
C GLN A 500 -11.29 11.79 -18.77
N LEU A 501 -10.27 12.52 -18.32
CA LEU A 501 -10.31 13.98 -18.19
C LEU A 501 -8.89 14.59 -18.24
N GLN A 502 -8.81 15.85 -18.63
CA GLN A 502 -7.65 16.72 -18.49
C GLN A 502 -8.06 17.90 -17.61
N PHE A 503 -7.29 18.18 -16.56
CA PHE A 503 -7.58 19.29 -15.64
C PHE A 503 -7.17 20.63 -16.26
N SER A 504 -7.93 21.70 -15.96
CA SER A 504 -7.52 23.07 -16.28
C SER A 504 -6.36 23.48 -15.37
N LEU A 505 -5.26 23.94 -15.95
CA LEU A 505 -4.11 24.50 -15.24
C LEU A 505 -4.06 26.00 -15.49
N GLU A 506 -4.68 26.77 -14.60
CA GLU A 506 -4.72 28.23 -14.69
C GLU A 506 -3.55 28.88 -13.92
N PRO A 507 -3.06 30.05 -14.34
CA PRO A 507 -3.48 30.82 -15.51
C PRO A 507 -2.93 30.30 -16.85
N GLU A 508 -1.82 29.55 -16.84
CA GLU A 508 -1.22 28.93 -18.04
C GLU A 508 -0.84 27.46 -17.77
N PRO A 509 -0.87 26.58 -18.80
CA PRO A 509 -0.46 25.18 -18.66
C PRO A 509 1.01 25.07 -18.25
N VAL A 510 1.28 24.46 -17.10
CA VAL A 510 2.62 24.35 -16.48
C VAL A 510 2.93 22.90 -16.09
N ALA A 511 4.22 22.54 -16.09
CA ALA A 511 4.70 21.26 -15.61
C ALA A 511 4.37 21.07 -14.11
N ILE A 512 3.66 19.98 -13.80
CA ILE A 512 3.38 19.56 -12.42
C ILE A 512 4.48 18.58 -11.99
N ASN A 513 5.25 18.93 -10.97
CA ASN A 513 6.38 18.12 -10.50
C ASN A 513 5.95 17.01 -9.53
N CYS A 514 4.94 17.27 -8.70
CA CYS A 514 4.49 16.36 -7.66
C CYS A 514 2.97 16.42 -7.47
N THR A 515 2.39 15.30 -7.06
CA THR A 515 0.93 15.11 -6.91
C THR A 515 0.63 14.16 -5.75
N ALA A 516 -0.31 14.50 -4.87
CA ALA A 516 -0.78 13.63 -3.79
C ALA A 516 -2.31 13.68 -3.66
N PHE A 517 -2.93 12.52 -3.43
CA PHE A 517 -4.34 12.42 -3.03
C PHE A 517 -4.46 12.52 -1.51
N ASN A 518 -5.60 13.01 -1.03
CA ASN A 518 -6.02 12.79 0.35
C ASN A 518 -6.54 11.35 0.54
N HIS A 519 -6.78 10.90 1.77
CA HIS A 519 -7.12 9.52 2.10
C HIS A 519 -8.41 9.03 1.42
N ASN A 520 -9.42 9.89 1.30
CA ASN A 520 -10.68 9.54 0.65
C ASN A 520 -10.66 9.69 -0.89
N GLY A 521 -9.62 10.30 -1.46
CA GLY A 521 -9.45 10.49 -2.90
C GLY A 521 -10.33 11.58 -3.53
N ASN A 522 -11.09 12.36 -2.73
CA ASN A 522 -11.90 13.48 -3.22
C ASN A 522 -11.06 14.75 -3.46
N LEU A 523 -9.86 14.85 -2.89
CA LEU A 523 -8.96 15.98 -3.08
C LEU A 523 -7.61 15.52 -3.65
N LEU A 524 -7.10 16.28 -4.61
CA LEU A 524 -5.76 16.10 -5.18
C LEU A 524 -4.99 17.41 -5.01
N VAL A 525 -3.87 17.39 -4.30
CA VAL A 525 -2.93 18.50 -4.24
C VAL A 525 -1.80 18.30 -5.23
N THR A 526 -1.38 19.38 -5.90
CA THR A 526 -0.31 19.36 -6.89
C THR A 526 0.66 20.51 -6.67
N GLY A 527 1.96 20.22 -6.85
CA GLY A 527 3.04 21.21 -6.83
C GLY A 527 3.65 21.36 -8.22
N ALA A 528 3.79 22.60 -8.68
CA ALA A 528 4.17 22.94 -10.04
C ALA A 528 5.53 23.64 -10.15
N ALA A 529 6.06 23.69 -11.38
CA ALA A 529 7.34 24.34 -11.68
C ALA A 529 7.28 25.89 -11.57
N ASP A 530 6.10 26.49 -11.55
CA ASP A 530 5.87 27.92 -11.32
C ASP A 530 5.86 28.33 -9.83
N GLY A 531 6.16 27.39 -8.91
CA GLY A 531 6.11 27.62 -7.47
C GLY A 531 4.69 27.67 -6.88
N MET A 532 3.66 27.42 -7.69
CA MET A 532 2.28 27.39 -7.23
C MET A 532 1.89 25.98 -6.75
N ILE A 533 1.06 25.94 -5.71
CA ILE A 533 0.28 24.75 -5.34
C ILE A 533 -1.14 24.93 -5.84
N ARG A 534 -1.72 23.85 -6.38
CA ARG A 534 -3.13 23.80 -6.82
C ARG A 534 -3.81 22.61 -6.14
N LEU A 535 -4.96 22.86 -5.53
CA LEU A 535 -5.83 21.85 -4.96
C LEU A 535 -7.04 21.64 -5.87
N PHE A 536 -7.30 20.40 -6.26
CA PHE A 536 -8.42 20.01 -7.12
C PHE A 536 -9.48 19.25 -6.32
N ASP A 537 -10.75 19.58 -6.56
CA ASP A 537 -11.91 18.79 -6.16
C ASP A 537 -12.13 17.70 -7.22
N MET A 538 -11.98 16.44 -6.82
CA MET A 538 -12.09 15.27 -7.71
C MET A 538 -13.54 14.85 -7.99
N GLN A 539 -14.53 15.43 -7.32
CA GLN A 539 -15.95 15.26 -7.65
C GLN A 539 -16.37 16.21 -8.77
N ARG A 540 -15.78 17.41 -8.82
CA ARG A 540 -16.04 18.44 -9.84
C ARG A 540 -15.02 18.45 -10.98
N TYR A 541 -13.82 17.95 -10.73
CA TYR A 541 -12.63 18.03 -11.59
C TYR A 541 -12.12 19.45 -11.84
N GLU A 542 -12.36 20.36 -10.89
CA GLU A 542 -12.02 21.78 -10.95
C GLU A 542 -10.97 22.14 -9.88
N SER A 543 -10.20 23.20 -10.11
CA SER A 543 -9.28 23.73 -9.09
C SER A 543 -10.09 24.46 -8.02
N ALA A 544 -10.15 23.88 -6.82
CA ALA A 544 -10.83 24.46 -5.67
C ALA A 544 -10.04 25.64 -5.08
N MET A 545 -8.70 25.57 -5.10
CA MET A 545 -7.79 26.62 -4.64
C MET A 545 -6.47 26.58 -5.40
N SER A 546 -5.83 27.74 -5.54
CA SER A 546 -4.43 27.85 -5.97
C SER A 546 -3.73 29.01 -5.26
N TRP A 547 -2.45 28.83 -4.92
CA TRP A 547 -1.64 29.85 -4.25
C TRP A 547 -0.15 29.70 -4.57
N ARG A 548 0.60 30.80 -4.51
CA ARG A 548 2.07 30.76 -4.63
C ARG A 548 2.65 30.23 -3.33
N ALA A 549 3.33 29.09 -3.40
CA ALA A 549 3.87 28.41 -2.25
C ALA A 549 5.35 28.72 -2.03
N HIS A 550 6.15 28.57 -3.09
CA HIS A 550 7.61 28.68 -3.07
C HIS A 550 8.12 29.71 -4.08
N ASP A 551 9.38 30.12 -3.91
CA ASP A 551 10.10 30.93 -4.90
C ASP A 551 11.05 30.05 -5.74
N GLY A 552 10.47 29.34 -6.71
CA GLY A 552 11.12 28.30 -7.52
C GLY A 552 10.24 27.06 -7.63
N GLU A 553 10.78 25.96 -8.17
CA GLU A 553 10.01 24.73 -8.37
C GLU A 553 9.49 24.12 -7.04
N VAL A 554 8.24 23.64 -7.01
CA VAL A 554 7.75 22.78 -5.90
C VAL A 554 8.17 21.33 -6.18
N TYR A 555 8.85 20.68 -5.23
CA TYR A 555 9.41 19.33 -5.41
C TYR A 555 8.59 18.21 -4.74
N SER A 556 7.93 18.48 -3.62
CA SER A 556 7.05 17.51 -2.96
C SER A 556 5.90 18.20 -2.24
N VAL A 557 4.74 17.52 -2.26
CA VAL A 557 3.51 17.92 -1.58
C VAL A 557 2.85 16.68 -0.97
N GLU A 558 2.31 16.81 0.23
CA GLU A 558 1.56 15.75 0.91
C GLU A 558 0.56 16.36 1.90
N PHE A 559 -0.57 15.69 2.15
CA PHE A 559 -1.54 16.12 3.16
C PHE A 559 -1.05 15.76 4.56
N SER A 560 -1.47 16.53 5.57
CA SER A 560 -1.38 16.08 6.97
C SER A 560 -2.32 14.90 7.22
N TYR A 561 -2.03 14.12 8.26
CA TYR A 561 -2.83 12.95 8.66
C TYR A 561 -4.30 13.30 8.95
N ASP A 562 -4.56 14.49 9.48
CA ASP A 562 -5.90 15.03 9.76
C ASP A 562 -6.57 15.72 8.56
N GLU A 563 -5.93 15.72 7.39
CA GLU A 563 -6.29 16.41 6.14
C GLU A 563 -6.52 17.94 6.23
N ASN A 564 -6.34 18.57 7.40
CA ASN A 564 -6.58 20.01 7.58
C ASN A 564 -5.45 20.90 7.01
N THR A 565 -4.31 20.31 6.68
CA THR A 565 -3.16 21.01 6.11
C THR A 565 -2.50 20.26 4.96
N VAL A 566 -1.77 21.02 4.14
CA VAL A 566 -0.83 20.50 3.14
C VAL A 566 0.56 20.92 3.55
N PHE A 567 1.52 20.00 3.48
CA PHE A 567 2.94 20.30 3.57
C PHE A 567 3.55 20.37 2.18
N SER A 568 4.50 21.27 1.99
CA SER A 568 5.25 21.41 0.73
C SER A 568 6.73 21.71 0.96
N ILE A 569 7.54 21.28 0.00
CA ILE A 569 8.97 21.58 -0.07
C ILE A 569 9.34 22.02 -1.49
N GLY A 570 10.21 23.03 -1.62
CA GLY A 570 10.57 23.62 -2.90
C GLY A 570 12.05 23.99 -3.04
N GLU A 571 12.38 24.55 -4.21
CA GLU A 571 13.72 25.00 -4.60
C GLU A 571 14.28 26.10 -3.68
N ASP A 572 13.42 26.88 -3.05
CA ASP A 572 13.79 27.91 -2.06
C ASP A 572 14.30 27.35 -0.71
N GLY A 573 14.39 26.02 -0.56
CA GLY A 573 14.89 25.35 0.63
C GLY A 573 13.89 25.30 1.79
N LYS A 574 12.64 25.72 1.58
CA LYS A 574 11.65 25.82 2.65
C LYS A 574 10.76 24.59 2.72
N PHE A 575 10.37 24.25 3.94
CA PHE A 575 9.29 23.33 4.28
C PHE A 575 8.15 24.14 4.90
N ILE A 576 6.98 24.13 4.27
CA ILE A 576 5.88 25.04 4.60
C ILE A 576 4.59 24.25 4.80
N GLN A 577 3.86 24.57 5.87
CA GLN A 577 2.54 24.02 6.17
C GLN A 577 1.45 25.03 5.82
N TRP A 578 0.43 24.59 5.08
CA TRP A 578 -0.64 25.43 4.56
C TRP A 578 -2.00 24.98 5.09
N ASN A 579 -2.86 25.92 5.48
CA ASN A 579 -4.22 25.61 5.90
C ASN A 579 -5.14 25.37 4.68
N ILE A 580 -5.79 24.20 4.58
CA ILE A 580 -6.67 23.93 3.42
C ILE A 580 -8.04 24.62 3.49
N HIS A 581 -8.43 25.15 4.64
CA HIS A 581 -9.68 25.91 4.81
C HIS A 581 -9.48 27.40 4.52
N ARG A 582 -8.24 27.86 4.34
CA ARG A 582 -7.87 29.25 4.04
C ARG A 582 -6.71 29.31 3.05
N CYS A 583 -7.05 29.46 1.76
CA CYS A 583 -6.10 29.55 0.65
C CYS A 583 -4.90 30.47 0.95
N GLY A 584 -3.68 29.95 0.76
CA GLY A 584 -2.43 30.70 0.92
C GLY A 584 -2.02 31.05 2.38
N VAL A 585 -2.79 30.63 3.40
CA VAL A 585 -2.42 30.89 4.80
C VAL A 585 -1.39 29.85 5.27
N LYS A 586 -0.15 30.32 5.47
CA LYS A 586 0.91 29.55 6.14
C LYS A 586 0.58 29.36 7.62
N GLN A 587 0.72 28.14 8.12
CA GLN A 587 0.72 27.82 9.55
C GLN A 587 2.14 27.79 10.11
N SER A 588 3.08 27.22 9.35
CA SER A 588 4.51 27.20 9.66
C SER A 588 5.33 27.35 8.37
N ASP A 589 6.51 27.98 8.47
CA ASP A 589 7.46 28.21 7.37
C ASP A 589 8.87 27.97 7.94
N GLN A 590 9.54 26.93 7.46
CA GLN A 590 10.77 26.39 8.03
C GLN A 590 11.85 26.32 6.97
N ILE A 591 13.06 26.80 7.25
CA ILE A 591 14.20 26.65 6.34
C ILE A 591 14.90 25.34 6.67
N LEU A 592 14.89 24.39 5.74
CA LEU A 592 15.62 23.14 5.89
C LEU A 592 17.11 23.30 5.50
N PRO A 593 17.99 22.41 5.99
CA PRO A 593 19.35 22.30 5.49
C PRO A 593 19.40 22.13 3.96
N GLN A 594 20.37 22.76 3.30
CA GLN A 594 20.49 22.74 1.82
C GLN A 594 20.64 21.32 1.25
N ASP A 595 21.18 20.38 2.04
CA ASP A 595 21.31 18.97 1.68
C ASP A 595 19.99 18.16 1.80
N ALA A 596 18.88 18.80 2.20
CA ALA A 596 17.54 18.22 2.14
C ALA A 596 16.84 18.47 0.79
N THR A 597 17.07 19.62 0.16
CA THR A 597 16.46 20.02 -1.13
C THR A 597 17.41 19.91 -2.32
N GLY A 598 18.72 19.90 -2.09
CA GLY A 598 19.72 19.82 -3.15
C GLY A 598 20.02 21.18 -3.82
N PRO A 599 20.51 21.19 -5.07
CA PRO A 599 20.79 20.02 -5.91
C PRO A 599 21.83 19.09 -5.29
N PHE A 600 21.61 17.78 -5.40
CA PHE A 600 22.47 16.77 -4.80
C PHE A 600 23.72 16.56 -5.66
N VAL A 601 24.91 16.64 -5.06
CA VAL A 601 26.19 16.56 -5.77
C VAL A 601 27.07 15.47 -5.21
N LEU A 602 27.48 14.54 -6.06
CA LEU A 602 28.50 13.52 -5.75
C LEU A 602 29.75 13.79 -6.60
N SER A 603 30.87 14.08 -5.94
CA SER A 603 32.15 14.33 -6.60
C SER A 603 33.01 13.06 -6.60
N GLY A 604 33.38 12.57 -7.78
CA GLY A 604 34.29 11.44 -7.94
C GLY A 604 35.77 11.83 -7.80
N TYR A 605 36.63 10.85 -7.59
CA TYR A 605 38.09 11.03 -7.37
C TYR A 605 38.82 11.78 -8.50
N SER A 606 38.27 11.81 -9.71
CA SER A 606 38.79 12.54 -10.87
C SER A 606 38.34 14.01 -10.97
N GLY A 607 37.54 14.49 -10.01
CA GLY A 607 36.88 15.80 -10.06
C GLY A 607 35.60 15.84 -10.91
N TYR A 608 35.21 14.74 -11.57
CA TYR A 608 33.91 14.62 -12.22
C TYR A 608 32.78 14.70 -11.17
N LYS A 609 31.76 15.51 -11.43
CA LYS A 609 30.63 15.71 -10.52
C LYS A 609 29.34 15.20 -11.15
N GLN A 610 28.69 14.25 -10.48
CA GLN A 610 27.29 13.92 -10.74
C GLN A 610 26.41 14.92 -9.99
N VAL A 611 25.43 15.50 -10.69
CA VAL A 611 24.47 16.46 -10.11
C VAL A 611 23.07 15.93 -10.37
N GLN A 612 22.25 15.83 -9.33
CA GLN A 612 20.87 15.36 -9.39
C GLN A 612 19.93 16.40 -8.79
N VAL A 613 18.93 16.79 -9.59
CA VAL A 613 17.78 17.61 -9.14
C VAL A 613 16.74 16.67 -8.51
N PRO A 614 16.00 17.09 -7.46
CA PRO A 614 14.90 16.32 -6.89
C PRO A 614 13.92 15.76 -7.92
N ARG A 615 13.46 14.52 -7.67
CA ARG A 615 12.48 13.79 -8.50
C ARG A 615 11.62 12.85 -7.66
N GLY A 616 12.23 12.12 -6.72
CA GLY A 616 11.52 11.35 -5.71
C GLY A 616 10.96 12.21 -4.58
N ARG A 617 10.27 11.57 -3.64
CA ARG A 617 9.82 12.22 -2.39
C ARG A 617 11.02 12.70 -1.59
N LEU A 618 11.00 13.98 -1.20
CA LEU A 618 12.04 14.61 -0.36
C LEU A 618 11.73 14.56 1.14
N PHE A 619 10.45 14.36 1.48
CA PHE A 619 10.01 14.08 2.84
C PHE A 619 8.94 12.98 2.86
N ALA A 620 8.75 12.38 4.04
CA ALA A 620 7.68 11.42 4.33
C ALA A 620 7.32 11.46 5.82
N PHE A 621 6.06 11.20 6.17
CA PHE A 621 5.57 11.23 7.55
C PHE A 621 5.53 9.86 8.21
N ASP A 622 5.53 9.84 9.55
CA ASP A 622 5.11 8.67 10.32
C ASP A 622 3.58 8.44 10.21
N SER A 623 3.11 7.30 10.73
CA SER A 623 1.71 6.88 10.59
C SER A 623 0.68 7.75 11.33
N GLU A 624 1.11 8.64 12.22
CA GLU A 624 0.24 9.61 12.91
C GLU A 624 0.41 11.05 12.40
N GLY A 625 1.37 11.30 11.49
CA GLY A 625 1.67 12.65 11.01
C GLY A 625 2.29 13.57 12.07
N GLN A 626 2.94 13.02 13.09
CA GLN A 626 3.64 13.76 14.15
C GLN A 626 5.12 14.00 13.85
N HIS A 627 5.71 13.15 13.00
CA HIS A 627 7.13 13.22 12.66
C HIS A 627 7.35 13.21 11.15
N VAL A 628 8.35 13.97 10.70
CA VAL A 628 8.73 14.07 9.29
C VAL A 628 10.18 13.63 9.08
N LEU A 629 10.38 12.69 8.16
CA LEU A 629 11.69 12.26 7.66
C LEU A 629 12.07 13.12 6.45
N THR A 630 13.29 13.65 6.40
CA THR A 630 13.84 14.39 5.24
C THR A 630 15.17 13.82 4.78
N CYS A 631 15.56 14.17 3.55
CA CYS A 631 16.91 13.95 3.03
C CYS A 631 18.01 14.72 3.83
N SER A 632 19.24 14.21 3.77
CA SER A 632 20.49 14.90 4.14
C SER A 632 21.70 14.16 3.52
N SER A 633 22.83 14.85 3.44
CA SER A 633 24.15 14.40 2.98
C SER A 633 24.67 13.11 3.64
N SER A 634 24.28 12.82 4.89
CA SER A 634 24.79 11.70 5.69
C SER A 634 23.78 10.59 6.00
N GLY A 635 22.50 10.80 5.68
CA GLY A 635 21.39 9.90 5.98
C GLY A 635 20.06 10.64 6.09
N GLY A 636 19.00 9.96 6.54
CA GLY A 636 17.73 10.62 6.82
C GLY A 636 17.73 11.36 8.17
N LEU A 637 17.05 12.51 8.22
CA LEU A 637 16.82 13.30 9.43
C LEU A 637 15.34 13.27 9.80
N ILE A 638 15.03 13.03 11.07
CA ILE A 638 13.65 13.00 11.58
C ILE A 638 13.43 14.21 12.49
N TYR A 639 12.39 14.98 12.19
CA TYR A 639 11.94 16.13 12.98
C TYR A 639 10.56 15.87 13.59
N ARG A 640 10.28 16.49 14.73
CA ARG A 640 8.95 16.55 15.34
C ARG A 640 8.17 17.74 14.79
N LEU A 641 6.89 17.53 14.49
CA LEU A 641 5.97 18.57 14.04
C LEU A 641 5.23 19.14 15.25
N THR A 642 5.69 20.30 15.72
CA THR A 642 5.09 21.05 16.82
C THR A 642 4.12 22.11 16.30
N ASN A 643 2.81 21.90 16.53
CA ASN A 643 1.78 22.85 16.12
C ASN A 643 1.95 24.20 16.84
N GLY A 644 2.51 25.19 16.12
CA GLY A 644 2.61 26.58 16.56
C GLY A 644 4.00 27.04 17.02
N GLU A 645 5.01 26.17 17.11
CA GLU A 645 6.38 26.61 17.38
C GLU A 645 7.15 26.93 16.08
N PRO A 646 8.04 27.96 16.11
CA PRO A 646 8.69 28.47 14.90
C PRO A 646 9.93 27.67 14.48
N ALA A 647 10.26 26.54 15.11
CA ALA A 647 11.42 25.71 14.74
C ALA A 647 11.05 24.22 14.70
N LEU A 648 11.57 23.49 13.70
CA LEU A 648 11.53 22.03 13.67
C LEU A 648 12.54 21.46 14.67
N ASP A 649 12.05 20.76 15.70
CA ASP A 649 12.91 20.04 16.64
C ASP A 649 13.46 18.76 15.99
N ARG A 650 14.79 18.57 16.01
CA ARG A 650 15.47 17.44 15.39
C ARG A 650 15.57 16.30 16.38
N VAL A 651 14.74 15.28 16.15
CA VAL A 651 14.56 14.13 17.05
C VAL A 651 15.64 13.06 16.85
N LEU A 652 15.86 12.63 15.60
CA LEU A 652 16.72 11.48 15.30
C LEU A 652 17.47 11.67 13.99
N SER A 653 18.69 11.11 13.94
CA SER A 653 19.53 11.08 12.75
C SER A 653 19.79 9.62 12.37
N LEU A 654 19.23 9.15 11.25
CA LEU A 654 19.36 7.75 10.85
C LEU A 654 20.79 7.41 10.42
N GLY A 655 21.44 8.33 9.70
CA GLY A 655 22.84 8.26 9.30
C GLY A 655 23.21 7.05 8.42
N GLY A 656 24.53 6.85 8.28
CA GLY A 656 25.13 5.66 7.69
C GLY A 656 25.41 5.72 6.18
N HIS A 657 24.94 6.75 5.47
CA HIS A 657 25.22 6.93 4.03
C HIS A 657 26.58 7.59 3.79
N LYS A 658 27.22 7.27 2.66
CA LYS A 658 28.50 7.86 2.21
C LYS A 658 28.34 8.87 1.07
N ALA A 659 27.14 8.93 0.49
CA ALA A 659 26.73 9.83 -0.58
C ALA A 659 25.39 10.47 -0.18
N PRO A 660 25.02 11.65 -0.74
CA PRO A 660 23.80 12.34 -0.36
C PRO A 660 22.55 11.47 -0.54
N VAL A 661 21.64 11.52 0.43
CA VAL A 661 20.28 10.96 0.30
C VAL A 661 19.47 11.89 -0.60
N VAL A 662 18.80 11.30 -1.59
CA VAL A 662 18.10 12.04 -2.67
C VAL A 662 16.59 11.74 -2.72
N THR A 663 16.15 10.70 -2.04
CA THR A 663 14.73 10.39 -1.82
C THR A 663 14.55 9.55 -0.56
N VAL A 664 13.40 9.75 0.10
CA VAL A 664 13.00 9.05 1.33
C VAL A 664 11.57 8.53 1.23
N ASP A 665 11.26 7.52 2.03
CA ASP A 665 9.89 7.02 2.24
C ASP A 665 9.74 6.50 3.67
N TRP A 666 8.52 6.50 4.21
CA TRP A 666 8.25 5.98 5.55
C TRP A 666 6.94 5.20 5.52
N CYS A 667 7.00 3.93 5.92
CA CYS A 667 5.84 3.07 6.09
C CYS A 667 5.83 2.50 7.52
N SER A 668 4.68 2.49 8.19
CA SER A 668 4.53 1.81 9.49
C SER A 668 3.82 0.49 9.32
N ALA A 669 4.36 -0.58 9.91
CA ALA A 669 3.75 -1.90 9.94
C ALA A 669 3.98 -2.55 11.32
N VAL A 670 2.89 -3.00 11.96
CA VAL A 670 2.93 -3.74 13.24
C VAL A 670 3.72 -2.99 14.33
N ASP A 671 3.28 -1.77 14.64
CA ASP A 671 3.88 -0.82 15.61
C ASP A 671 5.37 -0.45 15.35
N CYS A 672 5.95 -0.89 14.23
CA CYS A 672 7.31 -0.57 13.80
C CYS A 672 7.29 0.36 12.58
N GLY A 673 7.94 1.51 12.69
CA GLY A 673 8.22 2.40 11.57
C GLY A 673 9.38 1.87 10.74
N THR A 674 9.18 1.75 9.43
CA THR A 674 10.22 1.40 8.45
C THR A 674 10.55 2.64 7.63
N CYS A 675 11.69 3.25 7.91
CA CYS A 675 12.20 4.39 7.16
C CYS A 675 13.13 3.92 6.04
N LEU A 676 12.88 4.36 4.81
CA LEU A 676 13.76 4.18 3.67
C LEU A 676 14.51 5.47 3.37
N THR A 677 15.82 5.37 3.21
CA THR A 677 16.69 6.48 2.78
C THR A 677 17.55 6.00 1.61
N ALA A 678 17.49 6.66 0.47
CA ALA A 678 18.18 6.22 -0.76
C ALA A 678 19.15 7.30 -1.29
N SER A 679 20.37 6.90 -1.66
CA SER A 679 21.48 7.82 -1.97
C SER A 679 22.06 7.70 -3.39
N MET A 680 22.90 8.69 -3.73
CA MET A 680 23.51 8.82 -5.07
C MET A 680 24.45 7.67 -5.48
N ASP A 681 24.92 6.87 -4.54
CA ASP A 681 25.78 5.69 -4.74
C ASP A 681 24.98 4.39 -4.98
N GLY A 682 23.66 4.48 -5.18
CA GLY A 682 22.77 3.34 -5.38
C GLY A 682 22.45 2.56 -4.10
N LYS A 683 22.85 3.04 -2.93
CA LYS A 683 22.54 2.40 -1.65
C LYS A 683 21.19 2.88 -1.11
N ILE A 684 20.41 1.93 -0.62
CA ILE A 684 19.14 2.20 0.07
C ILE A 684 19.27 1.60 1.46
N LYS A 685 19.08 2.40 2.50
CA LYS A 685 19.04 1.90 3.87
C LYS A 685 17.62 1.81 4.35
N LEU A 686 17.35 0.71 5.04
CA LEU A 686 16.11 0.43 5.71
C LEU A 686 16.38 0.50 7.20
N SER A 687 15.81 1.50 7.87
CA SER A 687 15.95 1.69 9.32
C SER A 687 14.64 1.33 10.00
N THR A 688 14.67 0.33 10.88
CA THR A 688 13.49 -0.06 11.67
C THR A 688 13.48 0.72 12.98
N LEU A 689 12.40 1.46 13.21
CA LEU A 689 12.16 2.29 14.39
C LEU A 689 11.00 1.71 15.20
N LEU A 690 11.17 1.63 16.52
CA LEU A 690 10.09 1.35 17.45
C LEU A 690 9.70 2.64 18.17
N ALA A 691 8.41 3.00 18.11
CA ALA A 691 7.90 4.13 18.86
C ALA A 691 7.88 3.82 20.37
N GLN A 692 8.46 4.71 21.18
CA GLN A 692 8.28 4.65 22.64
C GLN A 692 6.92 5.27 22.97
N LYS A 693 6.02 4.48 23.57
CA LYS A 693 4.80 5.02 24.18
C LYS A 693 5.17 5.61 25.54
N SER A 694 5.08 6.94 25.63
CA SER A 694 5.11 7.73 26.88
C SER A 694 3.85 7.48 27.71
#